data_AF-A0A1J5H8Q5-F1
#
_entry.id   AF-A0A1J5H8Q5-F1
#
_cell.length_a   1.000
_cell.length_b   1.000
_cell.length_c   1.000
_cell.angle_alpha   90.00
_cell.angle_beta   90.00
_cell.angle_gamma   90.00
#
_symmetry.space_group_name_H-M   'P 1'
#
loop_
_entity.id
_entity.type
_entity.pdbx_description
1 polymer ?
#
loop_
_entity_poly.entity_id
_entity_poly.type
_entity_poly.pdbx_seq_one_letter_code
_entity_poly.pdbx_strand_id
1 'polypeptide(L)'
;MWRQGGFFYSVKIIIILAIVGAGFFCEETVWAVDHLVINEIQIYPVEKRFIELYNPNDFSVSLTGWAVKKKTSGGKEEPLVASSRLKDKFILSKSYLLLTNKEGYTGNVAADITWAKSYGFAKDNTIILYDNTQAVVDKVGFGLSTDCEGGQVYCALNPDANYSIERKAFVDTNNNNVDFFIQSNPNPQNSTTQTSPQPSPSQGEGENTTTTTPLNPPLSGGTDKAEQKNNFGDVLINEFVSDPADGEVEWIELYNKTGEAIDLTGWRIEDGSKAKTKLAGVIAAAGFKVVEKPAGNLNNGGDLVVLSDSGGKIIDQVAYGNWADGDLSNNAPVARDPASLARLFDGYNSYNNANDFAVTVKPTKGLSNIILAEAEVSLEAKAKFDFSEDIFITEILPNPFGSDTAGEFIELYNAGRREVDLTGWSLSNKDNKKVNLEKIATSTIIKAGEYLAFFRPRTKIVLHNDQGEVKLFQPLAEKPLVAVDYKNVKEGWSYNLTPLNPPLSGGNIKGEWEWSETLTPGAMNVLKLVNHAPEVEFSFISPAQINMPVVFDGSDTADQDDDKLIYAWDFGDGFKNNLANPEHTYLKAGIYKVKLAVSDGKETGEKVKSVKVVGSVGEIAAGETSPQPSPWQGEGVIINEIYPNPEGADTGREWLELLNQSAGRINLLNWRVENENGKFKFKNDLWLEAGKFYLLGNAASQLAFKNSSDTVSLYDNSGELADAAEYIDAVQGESYARGANDKWFWTAKLTPGEENIIRVAASQERIMNNESRIMGNASAYNEATLEEVRSMEIGSLVKVKGTVAVEPGILGAQIFYIVGSPGIQVYNYKKDFPALRVGDYVEISGELSQIQGELRLKTKDKADIKIVEHKPPPPALALSCDQVNEDGVGQLITVSGEITDRKSSTLYLDDGNDEILIYIKSNTGIDTKNLAAGQTAEITGILSKTASGLRLLPRSQADIRLTNFSHGLRPQVLGEVAEGDEWAVAERDKKMELFKYLLIAAGGGIMVLAILLFRARKKG
;
A
#
# COMPACT_ATOMS: atom_id res chain seq x y z
N MET A 1 -0.55 68.61 -27.50
CA MET A 1 0.22 69.18 -26.37
C MET A 1 1.21 68.09 -25.96
N TRP A 2 2.47 68.17 -26.41
CA TRP A 2 3.59 68.85 -25.71
C TRP A 2 3.82 68.25 -24.31
N ARG A 3 5.00 67.75 -23.93
CA ARG A 3 6.33 67.77 -24.54
C ARG A 3 7.30 66.95 -23.65
N GLN A 4 8.26 66.30 -24.33
CA GLN A 4 9.71 66.24 -24.01
C GLN A 4 10.21 65.55 -22.74
N GLY A 5 11.35 64.85 -22.75
CA GLY A 5 12.44 64.64 -23.72
C GLY A 5 13.46 63.69 -23.03
N GLY A 6 14.37 62.96 -23.66
CA GLY A 6 15.08 63.14 -24.92
C GLY A 6 16.59 63.28 -24.64
N PHE A 7 17.41 62.66 -25.51
CA PHE A 7 18.88 62.78 -25.73
C PHE A 7 19.83 61.76 -25.07
N PHE A 8 20.87 61.22 -25.74
CA PHE A 8 21.25 60.93 -27.16
C PHE A 8 22.69 60.32 -27.16
N TYR A 9 23.13 59.87 -28.36
CA TYR A 9 24.48 59.48 -28.86
C TYR A 9 24.78 57.96 -28.94
N SER A 10 24.68 57.29 -30.10
CA SER A 10 25.53 57.29 -31.34
C SER A 10 26.92 56.68 -31.09
N VAL A 11 27.41 55.68 -31.85
CA VAL A 11 28.04 55.80 -33.18
C VAL A 11 28.07 54.44 -33.94
N LYS A 12 28.02 54.56 -35.28
CA LYS A 12 28.02 53.58 -36.39
C LYS A 12 29.29 52.71 -36.53
N ILE A 13 29.18 51.56 -37.21
CA ILE A 13 29.93 51.22 -38.45
C ILE A 13 29.21 50.08 -39.21
N ILE A 14 29.18 50.21 -40.55
CA ILE A 14 28.58 49.36 -41.58
C ILE A 14 29.71 48.69 -42.38
N ILE A 15 29.52 47.44 -42.84
CA ILE A 15 29.95 46.82 -44.13
C ILE A 15 29.49 45.34 -44.07
N ILE A 16 29.14 44.60 -45.13
CA ILE A 16 28.18 44.65 -46.25
C ILE A 16 28.37 43.31 -47.01
N LEU A 17 27.27 42.59 -47.33
CA LEU A 17 27.01 41.59 -48.41
C LEU A 17 27.96 40.35 -48.55
N ALA A 18 27.59 39.17 -49.06
CA ALA A 18 26.35 38.40 -49.34
C ALA A 18 26.77 37.07 -50.04
N ILE A 19 25.88 36.07 -50.02
CA ILE A 19 25.61 34.99 -51.01
C ILE A 19 25.70 33.52 -50.49
N VAL A 20 24.51 32.97 -50.22
CA VAL A 20 23.88 31.69 -50.61
C VAL A 20 24.70 30.37 -50.65
N GLY A 21 24.34 29.45 -49.74
CA GLY A 21 23.87 28.09 -50.09
C GLY A 21 24.86 26.91 -50.06
N ALA A 22 24.85 26.13 -48.96
CA ALA A 22 24.97 24.66 -48.93
C ALA A 22 24.77 24.17 -47.49
N GLY A 23 24.04 23.06 -47.31
CA GLY A 23 23.62 22.55 -46.00
C GLY A 23 24.75 22.06 -45.10
N PHE A 24 24.46 22.01 -43.80
CA PHE A 24 25.18 21.19 -42.83
C PHE A 24 24.17 20.67 -41.80
N PHE A 25 24.21 19.35 -41.59
CA PHE A 25 23.63 18.64 -40.46
C PHE A 25 23.99 19.34 -39.15
N CYS A 26 23.03 19.45 -38.23
CA CYS A 26 23.30 19.70 -36.83
C CYS A 26 22.66 18.55 -36.05
N GLU A 27 23.44 17.50 -35.83
CA GLU A 27 23.21 16.55 -34.74
C GLU A 27 23.40 17.33 -33.43
N GLU A 28 22.38 17.41 -32.58
CA GLU A 28 22.62 17.78 -31.19
C GLU A 28 23.20 16.57 -30.46
N THR A 29 24.41 16.79 -29.99
CA THR A 29 25.33 15.85 -29.37
C THR A 29 24.93 15.67 -27.91
N VAL A 30 24.77 14.42 -27.47
CA VAL A 30 24.73 14.08 -26.04
C VAL A 30 26.12 14.37 -25.47
N TRP A 31 26.24 15.29 -24.52
CA TRP A 31 27.53 15.60 -23.90
C TRP A 31 28.01 14.37 -23.12
N ALA A 32 29.14 13.80 -23.55
CA ALA A 32 29.90 12.88 -22.72
C ALA A 32 30.45 13.66 -21.52
N VAL A 33 30.45 13.04 -20.33
CA VAL A 33 31.06 13.64 -19.13
C VAL A 33 32.56 13.83 -19.38
N ASP A 34 33.08 15.04 -19.19
CA ASP A 34 34.46 15.42 -19.48
C ASP A 34 35.34 15.51 -18.21
N HIS A 35 34.80 15.15 -17.04
CA HIS A 35 35.49 15.08 -15.76
C HIS A 35 35.45 13.70 -15.12
N LEU A 36 36.26 13.47 -14.10
CA LEU A 36 36.23 12.21 -13.33
C LEU A 36 34.94 12.11 -12.53
N VAL A 37 34.36 10.91 -12.50
CA VAL A 37 33.13 10.64 -11.74
C VAL A 37 33.32 9.55 -10.70
N ILE A 38 32.58 9.63 -9.61
CA ILE A 38 32.28 8.57 -8.66
C ILE A 38 31.32 7.62 -9.36
N ASN A 39 31.73 6.37 -9.58
CA ASN A 39 30.96 5.41 -10.38
C ASN A 39 30.15 4.45 -9.52
N GLU A 40 30.73 3.86 -8.48
CA GLU A 40 30.04 2.87 -7.65
C GLU A 40 30.39 3.04 -6.16
N ILE A 41 29.39 2.88 -5.28
CA ILE A 41 29.55 2.98 -3.82
C ILE A 41 28.82 1.84 -3.12
N GLN A 42 29.55 1.07 -2.30
CA GLN A 42 28.95 0.10 -1.37
C GLN A 42 29.11 0.57 0.08
N ILE A 43 28.02 0.62 0.84
CA ILE A 43 28.01 1.12 2.23
C ILE A 43 28.16 -0.01 3.26
N TYR A 44 27.45 -1.12 3.06
CA TYR A 44 27.39 -2.26 3.98
C TYR A 44 27.59 -3.60 3.25
N PRO A 45 28.17 -4.61 3.92
CA PRO A 45 28.76 -4.55 5.26
C PRO A 45 30.10 -3.78 5.27
N VAL A 46 30.58 -3.39 6.46
CA VAL A 46 31.74 -2.47 6.60
C VAL A 46 33.01 -3.06 5.96
N GLU A 47 33.16 -4.38 6.03
CA GLU A 47 34.25 -5.15 5.46
C GLU A 47 34.21 -5.25 3.92
N LYS A 48 33.08 -4.97 3.26
CA LYS A 48 33.00 -4.95 1.78
C LYS A 48 32.88 -3.53 1.21
N ARG A 49 33.03 -2.51 2.04
CA ARG A 49 32.85 -1.09 1.67
C ARG A 49 33.92 -0.59 0.70
N PHE A 50 33.50 0.03 -0.39
CA PHE A 50 34.37 0.67 -1.37
C PHE A 50 33.74 1.93 -2.00
N ILE A 51 34.59 2.73 -2.63
CA ILE A 51 34.21 3.80 -3.57
C ILE A 51 35.02 3.58 -4.86
N GLU A 52 34.36 3.55 -5.99
CA GLU A 52 34.98 3.45 -7.30
C GLU A 52 34.92 4.80 -8.04
N LEU A 53 36.03 5.18 -8.66
CA LEU A 53 36.12 6.33 -9.57
C LEU A 53 36.29 5.86 -11.00
N TYR A 54 35.67 6.54 -11.96
CA TYR A 54 35.80 6.29 -13.40
C TYR A 54 36.29 7.53 -14.14
N ASN A 55 37.16 7.32 -15.14
CA ASN A 55 37.61 8.36 -16.04
C ASN A 55 36.94 8.24 -17.42
N PRO A 56 35.90 9.03 -17.70
CA PRO A 56 35.23 9.03 -19.00
C PRO A 56 36.05 9.73 -20.09
N ASN A 57 37.14 10.42 -19.77
CA ASN A 57 37.94 11.11 -20.76
C ASN A 57 38.72 10.17 -21.68
N ASP A 58 39.05 10.66 -22.87
CA ASP A 58 39.94 9.97 -23.81
C ASP A 58 41.43 10.14 -23.45
N PHE A 59 41.74 10.86 -22.36
CA PHE A 59 43.09 11.05 -21.83
C PHE A 59 43.19 10.65 -20.36
N SER A 60 44.41 10.38 -19.89
CA SER A 60 44.66 9.99 -18.50
C SER A 60 44.65 11.20 -17.58
N VAL A 61 44.06 11.07 -16.39
CA VAL A 61 43.97 12.15 -15.39
C VAL A 61 44.94 11.87 -14.24
N SER A 62 45.79 12.84 -13.89
CA SER A 62 46.62 12.75 -12.68
C SER A 62 45.83 13.18 -11.45
N LEU A 63 45.87 12.38 -10.39
CA LEU A 63 45.22 12.67 -9.12
C LEU A 63 46.14 13.40 -8.12
N THR A 64 47.30 13.90 -8.58
CA THR A 64 48.23 14.63 -7.72
C THR A 64 47.58 15.91 -7.20
N GLY A 65 47.34 15.98 -5.89
CA GLY A 65 46.69 17.11 -5.23
C GLY A 65 45.18 16.94 -5.00
N TRP A 66 44.55 15.92 -5.60
CA TRP A 66 43.13 15.62 -5.44
C TRP A 66 42.83 15.04 -4.06
N ALA A 67 41.58 15.09 -3.60
CA ALA A 67 41.17 14.48 -2.34
C ALA A 67 39.75 13.93 -2.41
N VAL A 68 39.47 12.89 -1.60
CA VAL A 68 38.11 12.37 -1.41
C VAL A 68 37.70 12.59 0.03
N LYS A 69 36.53 13.19 0.23
CA LYS A 69 35.98 13.49 1.56
C LYS A 69 34.58 12.94 1.68
N LYS A 70 34.11 12.83 2.92
CA LYS A 70 32.70 12.59 3.23
C LYS A 70 32.11 13.77 3.97
N LYS A 71 30.80 13.93 3.89
CA LYS A 71 30.00 14.76 4.77
C LYS A 71 28.97 13.91 5.50
N THR A 72 28.92 14.02 6.81
CA THR A 72 27.95 13.27 7.62
C THR A 72 26.55 13.86 7.47
N SER A 73 25.51 13.11 7.83
CA SER A 73 24.12 13.58 7.88
C SER A 73 23.94 14.83 8.77
N GLY A 74 24.78 15.00 9.79
CA GLY A 74 24.84 16.21 10.62
C GLY A 74 25.61 17.39 9.98
N GLY A 75 26.00 17.30 8.72
CA GLY A 75 26.65 18.35 7.95
C GLY A 75 28.16 18.50 8.15
N LYS A 76 28.82 17.62 8.91
CA LYS A 76 30.27 17.70 9.19
C LYS A 76 31.09 17.04 8.07
N GLU A 77 31.98 17.79 7.43
CA GLU A 77 32.91 17.29 6.42
C GLU A 77 34.18 16.69 7.06
N GLU A 78 34.59 15.50 6.61
CA GLU A 78 35.75 14.75 7.12
C GLU A 78 36.53 14.10 5.96
N PRO A 79 37.87 14.01 6.03
CA PRO A 79 38.67 13.39 4.98
C PRO A 79 38.49 11.86 4.96
N LEU A 80 38.34 11.28 3.76
CA LEU A 80 38.43 9.83 3.53
C LEU A 80 39.80 9.49 2.95
N VAL A 81 40.17 10.08 1.81
CA VAL A 81 41.47 9.90 1.16
C VAL A 81 42.16 11.25 1.00
N ALA A 82 43.25 11.45 1.74
CA ALA A 82 44.04 12.67 1.67
C ALA A 82 44.88 12.74 0.37
N SER A 83 45.16 13.96 -0.09
CA SER A 83 45.91 14.21 -1.33
C SER A 83 47.31 13.61 -1.37
N SER A 84 47.95 13.41 -0.22
CA SER A 84 49.22 12.70 -0.13
C SER A 84 49.15 11.23 -0.56
N ARG A 85 47.97 10.60 -0.49
CA ARG A 85 47.74 9.20 -0.92
C ARG A 85 47.44 9.09 -2.41
N LEU A 86 46.93 10.16 -3.02
CA LEU A 86 46.64 10.24 -4.46
C LEU A 86 47.81 10.84 -5.27
N LYS A 87 48.88 11.25 -4.58
CA LYS A 87 50.09 11.77 -5.22
C LYS A 87 50.69 10.74 -6.19
N ASP A 88 51.01 11.20 -7.40
CA ASP A 88 51.61 10.40 -8.48
C ASP A 88 50.73 9.24 -8.97
N LYS A 89 49.42 9.26 -8.64
CA LYS A 89 48.42 8.31 -9.15
C LYS A 89 47.73 8.87 -10.40
N PHE A 90 47.31 7.95 -11.26
CA PHE A 90 46.62 8.24 -12.50
C PHE A 90 45.42 7.33 -12.65
N ILE A 91 44.33 7.86 -13.21
CA ILE A 91 43.29 7.04 -13.82
C ILE A 91 43.48 7.15 -15.32
N LEU A 92 43.73 6.02 -15.99
CA LEU A 92 43.91 6.00 -17.44
C LEU A 92 42.59 6.37 -18.14
N SER A 93 42.69 6.74 -19.42
CA SER A 93 41.52 6.95 -20.27
C SER A 93 40.59 5.73 -20.22
N LYS A 94 39.28 5.96 -20.04
CA LYS A 94 38.23 4.94 -19.91
C LYS A 94 38.49 3.87 -18.84
N SER A 95 39.24 4.20 -17.79
CA SER A 95 39.66 3.26 -16.75
C SER A 95 39.13 3.64 -15.35
N TYR A 96 39.37 2.77 -14.37
CA TYR A 96 38.80 2.85 -13.02
C TYR A 96 39.88 2.99 -11.94
N LEU A 97 39.47 3.43 -10.75
CA LEU A 97 40.32 3.43 -9.56
C LEU A 97 39.49 3.08 -8.32
N LEU A 98 39.91 2.04 -7.60
CA LEU A 98 39.19 1.50 -6.45
C LEU A 98 39.77 1.98 -5.11
N LEU A 99 38.91 2.59 -4.29
CA LEU A 99 39.23 3.08 -2.94
C LEU A 99 38.58 2.18 -1.88
N THR A 100 39.34 1.68 -0.90
CA THR A 100 38.79 0.82 0.18
C THR A 100 39.35 1.13 1.57
N ASN A 101 38.84 0.46 2.60
CA ASN A 101 39.37 0.55 3.96
C ASN A 101 40.59 -0.39 4.18
N LYS A 102 41.69 0.16 4.70
CA LYS A 102 43.00 -0.51 4.81
C LYS A 102 43.03 -1.81 5.63
N GLU A 103 42.18 -1.98 6.65
CA GLU A 103 42.33 -3.06 7.66
C GLU A 103 41.15 -4.04 7.75
N GLY A 104 40.27 -4.06 6.77
CA GLY A 104 39.10 -4.94 6.81
C GLY A 104 38.41 -5.17 5.49
N TYR A 105 38.96 -4.72 4.36
CA TYR A 105 38.34 -4.98 3.07
C TYR A 105 38.47 -6.47 2.70
N THR A 106 37.33 -7.15 2.52
CA THR A 106 37.20 -8.57 2.16
C THR A 106 36.57 -8.77 0.78
N GLY A 107 36.46 -7.71 -0.03
CA GLY A 107 35.96 -7.82 -1.40
C GLY A 107 36.96 -8.45 -2.36
N ASN A 108 36.47 -8.90 -3.51
CA ASN A 108 37.20 -9.76 -4.43
C ASN A 108 38.18 -9.03 -5.36
N VAL A 109 38.21 -7.68 -5.34
CA VAL A 109 39.06 -6.86 -6.21
C VAL A 109 40.06 -6.07 -5.38
N ALA A 110 41.34 -6.14 -5.76
CA ALA A 110 42.40 -5.47 -5.02
C ALA A 110 42.25 -3.95 -5.09
N ALA A 111 42.33 -3.27 -3.95
CA ALA A 111 42.22 -1.82 -3.88
C ALA A 111 43.46 -1.13 -4.46
N ASP A 112 43.26 -0.06 -5.24
CA ASP A 112 44.35 0.79 -5.71
C ASP A 112 44.87 1.69 -4.59
N ILE A 113 43.95 2.19 -3.77
CA ILE A 113 44.22 3.10 -2.66
C ILE A 113 43.37 2.68 -1.46
N THR A 114 43.95 2.81 -0.26
CA THR A 114 43.23 2.57 0.97
C THR A 114 43.17 3.80 1.86
N TRP A 115 42.07 3.98 2.61
CA TRP A 115 41.96 4.92 3.71
C TRP A 115 42.13 4.23 5.07
N ALA A 116 42.41 5.01 6.12
CA ALA A 116 42.65 4.48 7.46
C ALA A 116 41.34 3.96 8.11
N LYS A 117 41.44 2.92 8.97
CA LYS A 117 40.28 2.31 9.64
C LYS A 117 39.42 3.28 10.45
N SER A 118 40.02 4.36 10.97
CA SER A 118 39.31 5.43 11.69
C SER A 118 38.41 6.29 10.79
N TYR A 119 38.58 6.22 9.47
CA TYR A 119 37.79 6.95 8.49
C TYR A 119 36.78 5.98 7.85
N GLY A 120 35.51 6.35 7.89
CA GLY A 120 34.43 5.56 7.32
C GLY A 120 33.19 6.41 7.12
N PHE A 121 32.39 6.05 6.12
CA PHE A 121 31.08 6.67 5.85
C PHE A 121 29.97 5.70 6.24
N ALA A 122 28.77 6.22 6.50
CA ALA A 122 27.58 5.45 6.84
C ALA A 122 26.46 5.81 5.88
N LYS A 123 25.28 5.19 6.03
CA LYS A 123 24.07 5.64 5.34
C LYS A 123 23.82 7.14 5.56
N ASP A 124 23.11 7.76 4.63
CA ASP A 124 22.72 9.17 4.72
C ASP A 124 23.93 10.14 4.71
N ASN A 125 25.03 9.78 4.05
CA ASN A 125 26.22 10.62 3.92
C ASN A 125 26.38 11.11 2.47
N THR A 126 27.30 12.05 2.29
CA THR A 126 27.75 12.49 0.97
C THR A 126 29.21 12.16 0.78
N ILE A 127 29.59 11.69 -0.41
CA ILE A 127 30.97 11.53 -0.85
C ILE A 127 31.28 12.65 -1.84
N ILE A 128 32.42 13.32 -1.66
CA ILE A 128 32.80 14.49 -2.46
C ILE A 128 34.22 14.27 -3.01
N LEU A 129 34.36 14.39 -4.33
CA LEU A 129 35.61 14.36 -5.05
C LEU A 129 36.09 15.80 -5.31
N TYR A 130 37.30 16.11 -4.84
CA TYR A 130 37.93 17.40 -5.01
C TYR A 130 39.15 17.29 -5.93
N ASP A 131 39.34 18.27 -6.82
CA ASP A 131 40.53 18.38 -7.66
C ASP A 131 41.75 18.93 -6.89
N ASN A 132 42.85 19.15 -7.62
CA ASN A 132 44.08 19.74 -7.09
C ASN A 132 43.96 21.23 -6.72
N THR A 133 42.90 21.92 -7.14
CA THR A 133 42.57 23.30 -6.77
C THR A 133 41.62 23.40 -5.57
N GLN A 134 41.14 22.25 -5.06
CA GLN A 134 40.08 22.12 -4.05
C GLN A 134 38.69 22.53 -4.56
N ALA A 135 38.45 22.52 -5.88
CA ALA A 135 37.11 22.61 -6.44
C ALA A 135 36.42 21.23 -6.36
N VAL A 136 35.10 21.23 -6.16
CA VAL A 136 34.28 20.01 -6.24
C VAL A 136 34.18 19.61 -7.71
N VAL A 137 34.56 18.37 -8.00
CA VAL A 137 34.51 17.77 -9.35
C VAL A 137 33.26 16.93 -9.50
N ASP A 138 32.94 16.14 -8.47
CA ASP A 138 31.75 15.29 -8.42
C ASP A 138 31.40 15.07 -6.95
N LYS A 139 30.11 14.88 -6.66
CA LYS A 139 29.55 14.78 -5.33
C LYS A 139 28.32 13.87 -5.34
N VAL A 140 28.39 12.77 -4.61
CA VAL A 140 27.29 11.81 -4.50
C VAL A 140 26.77 11.81 -3.07
N GLY A 141 25.61 12.41 -2.86
CA GLY A 141 24.85 12.25 -1.63
C GLY A 141 23.79 11.17 -1.77
N PHE A 142 23.61 10.36 -0.73
CA PHE A 142 22.66 9.25 -0.74
C PHE A 142 21.82 9.20 0.53
N GLY A 143 20.64 8.59 0.44
CA GLY A 143 19.68 8.49 1.52
C GLY A 143 19.12 9.85 1.94
N LEU A 144 19.08 10.09 3.24
CA LEU A 144 18.60 11.34 3.84
C LEU A 144 19.68 12.44 3.92
N SER A 145 20.74 12.35 3.12
CA SER A 145 21.77 13.38 3.10
C SER A 145 21.18 14.73 2.66
N THR A 146 21.61 15.82 3.31
CA THR A 146 21.16 17.17 2.93
C THR A 146 22.08 17.84 1.91
N ASP A 147 23.18 17.18 1.51
CA ASP A 147 24.20 17.74 0.61
C ASP A 147 24.44 16.83 -0.59
N CYS A 148 23.44 16.73 -1.45
CA CYS A 148 23.50 15.99 -2.72
C CYS A 148 23.74 16.97 -3.88
N GLU A 149 24.18 16.49 -5.04
CA GLU A 149 24.21 17.34 -6.24
C GLU A 149 22.81 17.78 -6.61
N GLY A 150 22.63 19.07 -6.86
CA GLY A 150 21.31 19.70 -7.03
C GLY A 150 20.56 20.00 -5.74
N GLY A 151 20.89 19.38 -4.59
CA GLY A 151 20.18 19.55 -3.31
C GLY A 151 19.52 18.27 -2.77
N GLN A 152 18.93 18.33 -1.57
CA GLN A 152 18.47 17.15 -0.80
C GLN A 152 17.46 16.24 -1.52
N VAL A 153 16.65 16.75 -2.45
CA VAL A 153 15.65 15.94 -3.19
C VAL A 153 16.31 15.05 -4.26
N TYR A 154 17.57 15.33 -4.59
CA TYR A 154 18.32 14.69 -5.66
C TYR A 154 19.34 13.67 -5.16
N CYS A 155 19.22 13.20 -3.92
CA CYS A 155 20.09 12.18 -3.38
C CYS A 155 19.82 10.82 -4.01
N ALA A 156 20.88 10.03 -4.23
CA ALA A 156 20.75 8.62 -4.57
C ALA A 156 20.09 7.84 -3.41
N LEU A 157 19.52 6.67 -3.68
CA LEU A 157 18.98 5.82 -2.62
C LEU A 157 20.11 5.20 -1.77
N ASN A 158 19.84 4.87 -0.50
CA ASN A 158 20.76 4.02 0.25
C ASN A 158 20.67 2.58 -0.29
N PRO A 159 21.78 1.93 -0.65
CA PRO A 159 21.77 0.51 -0.97
C PRO A 159 21.57 -0.35 0.29
N ASP A 160 20.86 -1.47 0.14
CA ASP A 160 20.73 -2.51 1.16
C ASP A 160 22.08 -3.19 1.49
N ALA A 161 22.12 -4.00 2.54
CA ALA A 161 23.32 -4.72 2.91
C ALA A 161 23.78 -5.68 1.80
N ASN A 162 25.07 -5.60 1.43
CA ASN A 162 25.71 -6.28 0.30
C ASN A 162 25.36 -5.73 -1.08
N TYR A 163 24.56 -4.67 -1.20
CA TYR A 163 24.27 -4.00 -2.46
C TYR A 163 25.11 -2.72 -2.59
N SER A 164 25.20 -2.18 -3.80
CA SER A 164 25.87 -0.93 -4.12
C SER A 164 24.93 0.01 -4.87
N ILE A 165 25.32 1.27 -4.98
CA ILE A 165 24.76 2.19 -5.99
C ILE A 165 25.78 2.39 -7.10
N GLU A 166 25.36 2.27 -8.36
CA GLU A 166 26.21 2.44 -9.54
C GLU A 166 25.65 3.52 -10.46
N ARG A 167 26.54 4.28 -11.11
CA ARG A 167 26.22 5.40 -12.01
C ARG A 167 25.73 4.88 -13.36
N LYS A 168 24.58 5.37 -13.82
CA LYS A 168 23.94 5.00 -15.09
C LYS A 168 24.74 5.56 -16.25
N ALA A 169 25.27 4.68 -17.09
CA ALA A 169 25.95 5.02 -18.35
C ALA A 169 27.04 6.11 -18.21
N PHE A 170 27.67 6.19 -17.03
CA PHE A 170 28.69 7.21 -16.70
C PHE A 170 28.22 8.66 -16.84
N VAL A 171 26.91 8.92 -16.74
CA VAL A 171 26.31 10.26 -16.86
C VAL A 171 26.31 10.99 -15.51
N ASP A 172 26.61 12.28 -15.55
CA ASP A 172 26.54 13.19 -14.41
C ASP A 172 25.62 14.37 -14.75
N THR A 173 24.38 14.30 -14.28
CA THR A 173 23.36 15.34 -14.51
C THR A 173 23.24 16.33 -13.36
N ASN A 174 24.19 16.29 -12.41
CA ASN A 174 24.10 16.97 -11.11
C ASN A 174 22.83 16.57 -10.34
N ASN A 175 22.35 15.33 -10.51
CA ASN A 175 21.18 14.80 -9.81
C ASN A 175 21.44 13.33 -9.46
N ASN A 176 21.95 13.08 -8.25
CA ASN A 176 22.40 11.75 -7.84
C ASN A 176 21.27 10.70 -7.87
N ASN A 177 20.00 11.08 -7.72
CA ASN A 177 18.86 10.16 -7.83
C ASN A 177 18.67 9.63 -9.27
N VAL A 178 18.88 10.50 -10.26
CA VAL A 178 18.78 10.13 -11.68
C VAL A 178 20.04 9.41 -12.12
N ASP A 179 21.19 9.87 -11.64
CA ASP A 179 22.50 9.38 -12.08
C ASP A 179 22.82 7.99 -11.54
N PHE A 180 22.21 7.52 -10.44
CA PHE A 180 22.54 6.22 -9.82
C PHE A 180 21.34 5.23 -9.81
N PHE A 181 21.64 3.93 -9.75
CA PHE A 181 20.68 2.85 -9.49
C PHE A 181 21.22 1.87 -8.43
N ILE A 182 20.34 1.11 -7.78
CA ILE A 182 20.75 0.06 -6.84
C ILE A 182 21.17 -1.19 -7.61
N GLN A 183 22.38 -1.66 -7.34
CA GLN A 183 22.95 -2.87 -7.89
C GLN A 183 22.96 -3.99 -6.84
N SER A 184 22.28 -5.09 -7.15
CA SER A 184 22.17 -6.25 -6.25
C SER A 184 23.41 -7.15 -6.23
N ASN A 185 24.33 -6.99 -7.17
CA ASN A 185 25.62 -7.69 -7.21
C ASN A 185 26.76 -6.70 -7.50
N PRO A 186 27.37 -6.10 -6.46
CA PRO A 186 28.43 -5.11 -6.61
C PRO A 186 29.60 -5.63 -7.47
N ASN A 187 30.08 -4.82 -8.40
CA ASN A 187 31.05 -5.21 -9.42
C ASN A 187 32.32 -4.31 -9.45
N PRO A 188 32.99 -4.06 -8.29
CA PRO A 188 34.07 -3.07 -8.22
C PRO A 188 35.22 -3.39 -9.18
N GLN A 189 35.75 -2.35 -9.82
CA GLN A 189 36.83 -2.35 -10.79
C GLN A 189 37.97 -1.46 -10.29
N ASN A 190 39.20 -1.91 -10.50
CA ASN A 190 40.42 -1.19 -10.16
C ASN A 190 41.22 -0.80 -11.42
N SER A 191 42.34 -0.11 -11.24
CA SER A 191 43.20 0.36 -12.34
C SER A 191 43.85 -0.74 -13.19
N THR A 192 43.80 -2.00 -12.75
CA THR A 192 44.36 -3.16 -13.46
C THR A 192 43.33 -3.98 -14.24
N THR A 193 42.03 -3.64 -14.12
CA THR A 193 40.94 -4.26 -14.86
C THR A 193 41.02 -3.83 -16.33
N GLN A 194 41.24 -4.76 -17.26
CA GLN A 194 41.35 -4.44 -18.69
C GLN A 194 39.98 -4.04 -19.27
N THR A 195 39.93 -2.89 -19.96
CA THR A 195 38.76 -2.40 -20.68
C THR A 195 38.48 -3.28 -21.92
N SER A 196 37.59 -4.26 -21.78
CA SER A 196 36.68 -4.66 -22.85
C SER A 196 35.36 -3.91 -22.67
N PRO A 197 34.61 -3.56 -23.74
CA PRO A 197 33.30 -2.96 -23.59
C PRO A 197 32.36 -4.03 -23.00
N GLN A 198 32.13 -3.96 -21.69
CA GLN A 198 31.36 -4.95 -20.95
C GLN A 198 30.03 -4.36 -20.44
N PRO A 199 28.94 -5.16 -20.43
CA PRO A 199 27.57 -4.75 -20.15
C PRO A 199 27.27 -4.61 -18.65
N SER A 200 26.15 -3.94 -18.35
CA SER A 200 25.54 -3.85 -17.02
C SER A 200 25.25 -5.24 -16.40
N PRO A 201 25.42 -5.46 -15.08
CA PRO A 201 25.42 -6.80 -14.50
C PRO A 201 24.05 -7.26 -14.00
N SER A 202 23.68 -8.49 -14.38
CA SER A 202 22.95 -9.43 -13.54
C SER A 202 23.96 -10.28 -12.76
N GLN A 203 23.56 -10.71 -11.57
CA GLN A 203 24.32 -11.47 -10.58
C GLN A 203 25.05 -12.70 -11.14
N GLY A 204 26.25 -12.96 -10.63
CA GLY A 204 27.01 -14.18 -10.87
C GLY A 204 27.10 -15.09 -9.66
N GLU A 205 27.45 -16.34 -9.93
CA GLU A 205 28.35 -17.27 -9.20
C GLU A 205 28.65 -18.42 -10.18
N GLY A 206 29.86 -18.92 -10.46
CA GLY A 206 31.22 -18.59 -10.02
C GLY A 206 32.28 -19.46 -10.77
N GLU A 207 33.54 -19.03 -10.65
CA GLU A 207 34.86 -19.73 -10.77
C GLU A 207 35.37 -20.24 -12.15
N ASN A 208 36.40 -19.56 -12.72
CA ASN A 208 37.87 -19.83 -12.72
C ASN A 208 38.31 -21.02 -13.63
N THR A 209 39.28 -20.97 -14.56
CA THR A 209 40.57 -20.24 -14.61
C THR A 209 41.27 -20.37 -15.99
N THR A 210 41.92 -19.28 -16.45
CA THR A 210 43.23 -19.13 -17.20
C THR A 210 43.48 -19.54 -18.68
N THR A 211 43.69 -18.50 -19.53
CA THR A 211 44.84 -18.13 -20.43
C THR A 211 45.53 -19.17 -21.35
N THR A 212 45.97 -18.94 -22.60
CA THR A 212 46.48 -17.78 -23.38
C THR A 212 46.43 -18.03 -24.92
N THR A 213 46.35 -16.94 -25.69
CA THR A 213 46.36 -16.65 -27.16
C THR A 213 47.66 -17.02 -27.97
N PRO A 214 47.85 -16.67 -29.28
CA PRO A 214 47.18 -17.12 -30.52
C PRO A 214 48.17 -17.42 -31.71
N LEU A 215 47.75 -18.05 -32.82
CA LEU A 215 48.38 -17.95 -34.16
C LEU A 215 47.40 -18.47 -35.25
N ASN A 216 47.36 -17.79 -36.40
CA ASN A 216 46.33 -17.90 -37.45
C ASN A 216 46.74 -18.88 -38.61
N PRO A 217 45.92 -19.12 -39.66
CA PRO A 217 45.47 -20.43 -40.22
C PRO A 217 46.33 -20.90 -41.45
N PRO A 218 46.13 -22.05 -42.18
CA PRO A 218 44.83 -22.66 -42.55
C PRO A 218 44.70 -24.19 -42.79
N LEU A 219 43.42 -24.60 -42.86
CA LEU A 219 42.78 -25.67 -43.65
C LEU A 219 43.00 -27.17 -43.36
N SER A 220 41.83 -27.83 -43.32
CA SER A 220 41.51 -29.24 -43.65
C SER A 220 41.60 -30.31 -42.55
N GLY A 221 40.41 -30.78 -42.12
CA GLY A 221 40.13 -32.21 -42.04
C GLY A 221 39.75 -32.75 -40.65
N GLY A 222 38.49 -33.19 -40.52
CA GLY A 222 38.14 -34.34 -39.67
C GLY A 222 37.63 -34.03 -38.26
N THR A 223 36.32 -33.82 -38.16
CA THR A 223 35.40 -34.41 -37.16
C THR A 223 35.98 -34.79 -35.78
N ASP A 224 35.67 -33.95 -34.79
CA ASP A 224 34.82 -34.35 -33.66
C ASP A 224 34.01 -33.10 -33.27
N LYS A 225 32.74 -33.03 -33.69
CA LYS A 225 31.81 -31.99 -33.22
C LYS A 225 31.61 -32.25 -31.73
N ALA A 226 32.29 -31.50 -30.87
CA ALA A 226 31.81 -31.30 -29.51
C ALA A 226 30.35 -30.84 -29.65
N GLU A 227 29.40 -31.60 -29.10
CA GLU A 227 27.99 -31.26 -29.14
C GLU A 227 27.82 -29.85 -28.55
N GLN A 228 27.48 -28.87 -29.39
CA GLN A 228 27.08 -27.55 -28.94
C GLN A 228 25.83 -27.76 -28.08
N LYS A 229 25.97 -27.60 -26.77
CA LYS A 229 24.95 -27.96 -25.79
C LYS A 229 23.86 -26.88 -25.79
N ASN A 230 22.97 -26.94 -26.77
CA ASN A 230 21.89 -25.97 -26.95
C ASN A 230 20.84 -26.14 -25.84
N ASN A 231 20.55 -25.07 -25.12
CA ASN A 231 19.56 -25.02 -24.05
C ASN A 231 18.25 -24.41 -24.54
N PHE A 232 17.17 -24.74 -23.82
CA PHE A 232 15.88 -24.10 -24.06
C PHE A 232 16.03 -22.59 -23.85
N GLY A 233 15.60 -21.79 -24.83
CA GLY A 233 15.69 -20.34 -24.82
C GLY A 233 16.97 -19.72 -25.41
N ASP A 234 17.92 -20.53 -25.90
CA ASP A 234 19.14 -20.01 -26.55
C ASP A 234 18.85 -19.33 -27.89
N VAL A 235 17.92 -19.92 -28.65
CA VAL A 235 17.36 -19.35 -29.89
C VAL A 235 15.85 -19.29 -29.74
N LEU A 236 15.26 -18.14 -29.98
CA LEU A 236 13.82 -17.90 -29.81
C LEU A 236 13.14 -17.64 -31.15
N ILE A 237 11.89 -18.06 -31.29
CA ILE A 237 10.98 -17.60 -32.34
C ILE A 237 10.65 -16.13 -32.03
N ASN A 238 11.07 -15.19 -32.87
CA ASN A 238 11.10 -13.76 -32.54
C ASN A 238 9.95 -12.97 -33.17
N GLU A 239 9.65 -13.25 -34.43
CA GLU A 239 8.57 -12.63 -35.19
C GLU A 239 8.09 -13.60 -36.28
N PHE A 240 6.80 -13.64 -36.61
CA PHE A 240 6.30 -14.44 -37.71
C PHE A 240 5.00 -13.90 -38.30
N VAL A 241 4.72 -14.30 -39.55
CA VAL A 241 3.49 -13.98 -40.28
C VAL A 241 2.80 -15.28 -40.68
N SER A 242 1.58 -15.48 -40.17
CA SER A 242 0.70 -16.61 -40.53
C SER A 242 -0.34 -16.27 -41.59
N ASP A 243 -0.64 -14.98 -41.81
CA ASP A 243 -1.62 -14.50 -42.80
C ASP A 243 -0.98 -13.37 -43.62
N PRO A 244 -0.12 -13.70 -44.60
CA PRO A 244 0.63 -12.69 -45.34
C PRO A 244 -0.24 -11.92 -46.33
N ALA A 245 0.18 -10.70 -46.65
CA ALA A 245 -0.45 -9.87 -47.68
C ALA A 245 -0.52 -10.55 -49.05
N ASP A 246 -1.50 -10.14 -49.86
CA ASP A 246 -1.69 -10.65 -51.22
C ASP A 246 -0.39 -10.66 -52.04
N GLY A 247 0.10 -11.85 -52.35
CA GLY A 247 1.34 -12.08 -53.13
C GLY A 247 2.61 -12.26 -52.30
N GLU A 248 2.55 -12.08 -50.98
CA GLU A 248 3.62 -12.36 -50.04
C GLU A 248 3.56 -13.82 -49.53
N VAL A 249 4.53 -14.18 -48.68
CA VAL A 249 4.70 -15.56 -48.18
C VAL A 249 4.74 -15.56 -46.66
N GLU A 250 4.30 -16.64 -46.04
CA GLU A 250 4.51 -16.86 -44.61
C GLU A 250 6.00 -16.97 -44.30
N TRP A 251 6.38 -16.50 -43.11
CA TRP A 251 7.75 -16.60 -42.64
C TRP A 251 7.82 -16.60 -41.11
N ILE A 252 8.90 -17.17 -40.60
CA ILE A 252 9.26 -17.21 -39.18
C ILE A 252 10.67 -16.67 -39.03
N GLU A 253 10.86 -15.75 -38.10
CA GLU A 253 12.15 -15.24 -37.68
C GLU A 253 12.60 -15.87 -36.37
N LEU A 254 13.89 -16.21 -36.32
CA LEU A 254 14.58 -16.69 -35.13
C LEU A 254 15.56 -15.62 -34.64
N TYR A 255 15.72 -15.50 -33.32
CA TYR A 255 16.69 -14.62 -32.67
C TYR A 255 17.63 -15.43 -31.76
N ASN A 256 18.94 -15.23 -31.92
CA ASN A 256 19.95 -15.87 -31.07
C ASN A 256 20.26 -14.99 -29.86
N LYS A 257 19.81 -15.42 -28.67
CA LYS A 257 20.03 -14.70 -27.41
C LYS A 257 21.43 -14.89 -26.84
N THR A 258 22.18 -15.87 -27.33
CA THR A 258 23.51 -16.18 -26.80
C THR A 258 24.57 -15.20 -27.29
N GLY A 259 25.67 -15.12 -26.54
CA GLY A 259 26.86 -14.34 -26.93
C GLY A 259 27.71 -15.02 -28.01
N GLU A 260 27.32 -16.19 -28.52
CA GLU A 260 28.06 -16.96 -29.51
C GLU A 260 27.23 -17.21 -30.77
N ALA A 261 27.90 -17.53 -31.88
CA ALA A 261 27.19 -17.92 -33.10
C ALA A 261 26.70 -19.37 -33.00
N ILE A 262 25.47 -19.64 -33.46
CA ILE A 262 24.85 -20.98 -33.40
C ILE A 262 24.67 -21.54 -34.82
N ASP A 263 25.15 -22.77 -35.04
CA ASP A 263 24.95 -23.53 -36.28
C ASP A 263 23.60 -24.27 -36.23
N LEU A 264 22.65 -23.81 -37.03
CA LEU A 264 21.31 -24.38 -37.13
C LEU A 264 21.26 -25.62 -38.04
N THR A 265 22.39 -26.11 -38.55
CA THR A 265 22.43 -27.27 -39.45
C THR A 265 21.83 -28.51 -38.79
N GLY A 266 20.69 -28.96 -39.31
CA GLY A 266 19.96 -30.13 -38.82
C GLY A 266 18.88 -29.81 -37.79
N TRP A 267 18.78 -28.56 -37.32
CA TRP A 267 17.66 -28.07 -36.53
C TRP A 267 16.38 -28.03 -37.36
N ARG A 268 15.23 -27.94 -36.69
CA ARG A 268 13.91 -28.04 -37.33
C ARG A 268 12.90 -27.11 -36.69
N ILE A 269 12.04 -26.54 -37.53
CA ILE A 269 10.76 -25.95 -37.11
C ILE A 269 9.66 -26.94 -37.47
N GLU A 270 8.82 -27.28 -36.51
CA GLU A 270 7.63 -28.12 -36.67
C GLU A 270 6.38 -27.29 -36.42
N ASP A 271 5.38 -27.38 -37.31
CA ASP A 271 4.06 -26.77 -37.13
C ASP A 271 3.10 -27.75 -36.43
N GLY A 272 1.87 -27.30 -36.13
CA GLY A 272 0.84 -28.12 -35.53
C GLY A 272 0.36 -29.28 -36.41
N SER A 273 0.59 -29.21 -37.73
CA SER A 273 0.33 -30.32 -38.66
C SER A 273 1.43 -31.41 -38.64
N LYS A 274 2.52 -31.18 -37.89
CA LYS A 274 3.73 -32.01 -37.79
C LYS A 274 4.61 -31.99 -39.04
N ALA A 275 4.37 -31.04 -39.95
CA ALA A 275 5.27 -30.78 -41.05
C ALA A 275 6.56 -30.14 -40.51
N LYS A 276 7.71 -30.54 -41.08
CA LYS A 276 9.03 -30.15 -40.55
C LYS A 276 9.84 -29.37 -41.57
N THR A 277 10.16 -28.13 -41.25
CA THR A 277 11.11 -27.30 -41.98
C THR A 277 12.52 -27.56 -41.47
N LYS A 278 13.41 -28.02 -42.34
CA LYS A 278 14.84 -28.20 -41.98
C LYS A 278 15.56 -26.86 -42.02
N LEU A 279 16.31 -26.56 -40.98
CA LEU A 279 17.15 -25.38 -40.90
C LEU A 279 18.60 -25.70 -41.27
N ALA A 280 19.30 -24.66 -41.74
CA ALA A 280 20.71 -24.70 -42.07
C ALA A 280 21.32 -23.29 -41.98
N GLY A 281 22.64 -23.25 -41.81
CA GLY A 281 23.41 -22.01 -41.69
C GLY A 281 23.61 -21.57 -40.25
N VAL A 282 24.31 -20.45 -40.09
CA VAL A 282 24.74 -19.93 -38.79
C VAL A 282 23.97 -18.64 -38.48
N ILE A 283 23.47 -18.51 -37.25
CA ILE A 283 22.93 -17.26 -36.69
C ILE A 283 24.00 -16.64 -35.79
N ALA A 284 24.35 -15.37 -36.03
CA ALA A 284 25.35 -14.68 -35.21
C ALA A 284 24.82 -14.44 -33.78
N ALA A 285 25.70 -14.13 -32.83
CA ALA A 285 25.30 -13.68 -31.49
C ALA A 285 24.42 -12.42 -31.61
N ALA A 286 23.29 -12.38 -30.89
CA ALA A 286 22.26 -11.33 -31.03
C ALA A 286 21.77 -11.11 -32.48
N GLY A 287 21.91 -12.12 -33.35
CA GLY A 287 21.52 -12.06 -34.75
C GLY A 287 20.13 -12.63 -35.02
N PHE A 288 19.58 -12.28 -36.18
CA PHE A 288 18.28 -12.74 -36.68
C PHE A 288 18.44 -13.73 -37.84
N LYS A 289 17.50 -14.66 -37.97
CA LYS A 289 17.41 -15.58 -39.11
C LYS A 289 15.96 -15.76 -39.54
N VAL A 290 15.66 -15.35 -40.76
CA VAL A 290 14.35 -15.51 -41.38
C VAL A 290 14.25 -16.83 -42.16
N VAL A 291 13.12 -17.52 -41.97
CA VAL A 291 12.74 -18.77 -42.64
C VAL A 291 11.43 -18.52 -43.38
N GLU A 292 11.50 -18.42 -44.71
CA GLU A 292 10.32 -18.23 -45.56
C GLU A 292 9.73 -19.58 -45.99
N LYS A 293 8.41 -19.61 -46.18
CA LYS A 293 7.66 -20.80 -46.64
C LYS A 293 7.94 -22.04 -45.76
N PRO A 294 7.68 -21.96 -44.44
CA PRO A 294 7.81 -23.13 -43.59
C PRO A 294 6.93 -24.27 -44.11
N ALA A 295 7.44 -25.50 -44.08
CA ALA A 295 6.70 -26.69 -44.45
C ALA A 295 5.48 -26.85 -43.52
N GLY A 296 4.30 -27.08 -44.10
CA GLY A 296 3.04 -27.23 -43.38
C GLY A 296 2.09 -26.04 -43.55
N ASN A 297 2.66 -24.86 -43.77
CA ASN A 297 2.02 -23.54 -43.68
C ASN A 297 1.40 -23.28 -42.29
N LEU A 298 1.59 -22.06 -41.80
CA LEU A 298 1.08 -21.61 -40.52
C LEU A 298 -0.44 -21.37 -40.61
N ASN A 299 -1.20 -21.94 -39.68
CA ASN A 299 -2.65 -21.77 -39.69
C ASN A 299 -3.08 -20.36 -39.21
N ASN A 300 -3.75 -19.58 -40.07
CA ASN A 300 -4.17 -18.20 -39.79
C ASN A 300 -5.10 -18.06 -38.57
N GLY A 301 -5.76 -19.12 -38.13
CA GLY A 301 -6.62 -19.13 -36.93
C GLY A 301 -5.90 -19.44 -35.62
N GLY A 302 -4.69 -19.99 -35.70
CA GLY A 302 -3.92 -20.48 -34.57
C GLY A 302 -3.16 -21.77 -34.89
N ASP A 303 -1.92 -21.86 -34.42
CA ASP A 303 -1.03 -23.01 -34.64
C ASP A 303 -0.04 -23.17 -33.48
N LEU A 304 0.73 -24.27 -33.50
CA LEU A 304 1.89 -24.48 -32.65
C LEU A 304 3.16 -24.52 -33.49
N VAL A 305 4.10 -23.64 -33.18
CA VAL A 305 5.42 -23.59 -33.80
C VAL A 305 6.45 -24.08 -32.80
N VAL A 306 7.12 -25.20 -33.09
CA VAL A 306 8.16 -25.78 -32.23
C VAL A 306 9.51 -25.72 -32.91
N LEU A 307 10.48 -25.06 -32.27
CA LEU A 307 11.89 -25.06 -32.67
C LEU A 307 12.64 -26.17 -31.92
N SER A 308 13.34 -27.03 -32.65
CA SER A 308 14.14 -28.12 -32.07
C SER A 308 15.54 -28.20 -32.68
N ASP A 309 16.51 -28.63 -31.88
CA ASP A 309 17.89 -28.81 -32.33
C ASP A 309 18.09 -30.07 -33.19
N SER A 310 19.32 -30.33 -33.63
CA SER A 310 19.65 -31.50 -34.44
C SER A 310 19.43 -32.84 -33.73
N GLY A 311 19.42 -32.86 -32.40
CA GLY A 311 19.13 -34.02 -31.56
C GLY A 311 17.64 -34.22 -31.26
N GLY A 312 16.79 -33.27 -31.65
CA GLY A 312 15.35 -33.27 -31.38
C GLY A 312 14.97 -32.68 -30.02
N LYS A 313 15.89 -32.01 -29.32
CA LYS A 313 15.59 -31.26 -28.09
C LYS A 313 14.84 -29.99 -28.45
N ILE A 314 13.75 -29.69 -27.75
CA ILE A 314 13.00 -28.44 -27.93
C ILE A 314 13.84 -27.27 -27.40
N ILE A 315 13.96 -26.24 -28.23
CA ILE A 315 14.71 -25.01 -27.95
C ILE A 315 13.77 -23.83 -27.69
N ASP A 316 12.67 -23.72 -28.43
CA ASP A 316 11.59 -22.77 -28.17
C ASP A 316 10.27 -23.31 -28.72
N GLN A 317 9.14 -22.82 -28.22
CA GLN A 317 7.83 -23.15 -28.75
C GLN A 317 6.85 -21.98 -28.58
N VAL A 318 6.00 -21.76 -29.59
CA VAL A 318 4.98 -20.72 -29.58
C VAL A 318 3.64 -21.30 -30.01
N ALA A 319 2.69 -21.34 -29.09
CA ALA A 319 1.28 -21.56 -29.42
C ALA A 319 0.60 -20.20 -29.61
N TYR A 320 -0.20 -20.05 -30.66
CA TYR A 320 -0.92 -18.81 -30.93
C TYR A 320 -2.36 -19.06 -31.39
N GLY A 321 -3.19 -18.03 -31.25
CA GLY A 321 -4.61 -18.09 -31.60
C GLY A 321 -5.36 -19.18 -30.87
N ASN A 322 -6.16 -19.95 -31.60
CA ASN A 322 -7.04 -20.97 -31.03
C ASN A 322 -6.40 -22.36 -30.90
N TRP A 323 -5.07 -22.48 -31.00
CA TRP A 323 -4.39 -23.78 -30.92
C TRP A 323 -4.53 -24.41 -29.52
N ALA A 324 -5.12 -25.61 -29.46
CA ALA A 324 -5.44 -26.29 -28.20
C ALA A 324 -4.28 -27.20 -27.74
N ASP A 325 -3.26 -26.61 -27.11
CA ASP A 325 -2.13 -27.34 -26.49
C ASP A 325 -2.39 -27.80 -25.04
N GLY A 326 -3.53 -27.43 -24.47
CA GLY A 326 -3.92 -27.70 -23.09
C GLY A 326 -4.17 -26.45 -22.26
N ASP A 327 -3.75 -25.27 -22.72
CA ASP A 327 -3.97 -23.99 -22.04
C ASP A 327 -4.06 -22.81 -23.02
N LEU A 328 -5.27 -22.53 -23.52
CA LEU A 328 -5.53 -21.41 -24.43
C LEU A 328 -5.24 -20.02 -23.84
N SER A 329 -5.12 -19.90 -22.51
CA SER A 329 -4.92 -18.60 -21.86
C SER A 329 -3.50 -18.06 -21.99
N ASN A 330 -2.56 -18.91 -22.41
CA ASN A 330 -1.16 -18.57 -22.60
C ASN A 330 -0.76 -18.41 -24.08
N ASN A 331 -1.70 -18.56 -25.01
CA ASN A 331 -1.44 -18.45 -26.45
C ASN A 331 -1.15 -16.99 -26.86
N ALA A 332 -0.18 -16.79 -27.76
CA ALA A 332 0.01 -15.52 -28.44
C ALA A 332 -1.25 -15.12 -29.24
N PRO A 333 -1.49 -13.82 -29.51
CA PRO A 333 -2.64 -13.37 -30.29
C PRO A 333 -2.59 -13.89 -31.75
N VAL A 334 -3.61 -13.59 -32.56
CA VAL A 334 -3.60 -13.86 -34.01
C VAL A 334 -3.28 -12.57 -34.75
N ALA A 335 -2.29 -12.61 -35.64
CA ALA A 335 -2.10 -11.56 -36.64
C ALA A 335 -2.85 -11.92 -37.93
N ARG A 336 -3.48 -10.90 -38.52
CA ARG A 336 -4.15 -10.97 -39.83
C ARG A 336 -3.40 -10.10 -40.82
N ASP A 337 -3.56 -10.38 -42.11
CA ASP A 337 -3.01 -9.53 -43.18
C ASP A 337 -3.29 -8.03 -42.92
N PRO A 338 -2.28 -7.14 -42.91
CA PRO A 338 -0.85 -7.33 -43.24
C PRO A 338 0.09 -7.47 -42.03
N ALA A 339 -0.46 -7.72 -40.84
CA ALA A 339 0.27 -7.72 -39.58
C ALA A 339 1.11 -8.98 -39.34
N SER A 340 2.09 -8.87 -38.46
CA SER A 340 2.89 -9.97 -37.92
C SER A 340 2.65 -10.14 -36.41
N LEU A 341 3.02 -11.30 -35.88
CA LEU A 341 3.20 -11.53 -34.45
C LEU A 341 4.67 -11.35 -34.10
N ALA A 342 4.98 -10.36 -33.28
CA ALA A 342 6.33 -10.03 -32.85
C ALA A 342 6.44 -10.12 -31.33
N ARG A 343 7.56 -10.63 -30.81
CA ARG A 343 7.87 -10.53 -29.37
C ARG A 343 7.99 -9.05 -28.97
N LEU A 344 7.52 -8.70 -27.76
CA LEU A 344 7.51 -7.32 -27.26
C LEU A 344 8.88 -6.64 -27.30
N PHE A 345 9.94 -7.41 -27.11
CA PHE A 345 11.32 -7.04 -27.42
C PHE A 345 12.10 -8.28 -27.82
N ASP A 346 13.19 -8.08 -28.58
CA ASP A 346 13.99 -9.17 -29.11
C ASP A 346 14.50 -10.07 -27.98
N GLY A 347 14.24 -11.37 -28.11
CA GLY A 347 14.72 -12.34 -27.13
C GLY A 347 13.94 -12.41 -25.80
N TYR A 348 12.81 -11.69 -25.68
CA TYR A 348 11.94 -11.74 -24.50
C TYR A 348 11.23 -13.09 -24.39
N ASN A 349 11.26 -13.74 -23.23
CA ASN A 349 10.54 -14.99 -23.01
C ASN A 349 10.15 -15.11 -21.53
N SER A 350 8.86 -14.94 -21.22
CA SER A 350 8.29 -15.11 -19.89
C SER A 350 7.71 -16.52 -19.66
N TYR A 351 7.89 -17.42 -20.64
CA TYR A 351 7.27 -18.75 -20.72
C TYR A 351 5.73 -18.69 -20.84
N ASN A 352 5.18 -17.54 -21.23
CA ASN A 352 3.76 -17.34 -21.53
C ASN A 352 3.64 -16.54 -22.83
N ASN A 353 3.21 -17.20 -23.92
CA ASN A 353 3.21 -16.60 -25.26
C ASN A 353 2.25 -15.40 -25.37
N ALA A 354 1.17 -15.36 -24.58
CA ALA A 354 0.24 -14.24 -24.51
C ALA A 354 0.88 -12.95 -23.97
N ASN A 355 1.86 -13.09 -23.07
CA ASN A 355 2.60 -11.96 -22.50
C ASN A 355 3.83 -11.60 -23.34
N ASP A 356 4.31 -12.54 -24.14
CA ASP A 356 5.56 -12.38 -24.88
C ASP A 356 5.36 -11.73 -26.25
N PHE A 357 4.20 -11.91 -26.89
CA PHE A 357 3.91 -11.48 -28.25
C PHE A 357 2.81 -10.42 -28.35
N ALA A 358 2.96 -9.52 -29.31
CA ALA A 358 1.93 -8.59 -29.73
C ALA A 358 1.75 -8.61 -31.26
N VAL A 359 0.56 -8.22 -31.71
CA VAL A 359 0.30 -7.99 -33.15
C VAL A 359 0.91 -6.64 -33.53
N THR A 360 1.67 -6.61 -34.63
CA THR A 360 2.14 -5.37 -35.21
C THR A 360 1.80 -5.23 -36.68
N VAL A 361 1.32 -4.04 -37.07
CA VAL A 361 1.04 -3.70 -38.47
C VAL A 361 2.31 -3.35 -39.27
N LYS A 362 3.49 -3.36 -38.66
CA LYS A 362 4.76 -3.11 -39.33
C LYS A 362 5.71 -4.29 -39.09
N PRO A 363 5.64 -5.33 -39.93
CA PRO A 363 6.54 -6.45 -39.80
C PRO A 363 8.01 -6.04 -39.94
N THR A 364 8.88 -6.54 -39.05
CA THR A 364 10.30 -6.16 -38.91
C THR A 364 11.25 -7.26 -39.37
N LYS A 365 10.86 -8.03 -40.38
CA LYS A 365 11.62 -9.12 -40.99
C LYS A 365 13.13 -8.84 -41.14
N GLY A 366 13.95 -9.54 -40.38
CA GLY A 366 15.41 -9.50 -40.34
C GLY A 366 16.00 -8.40 -39.46
N LEU A 367 15.18 -7.67 -38.70
CA LEU A 367 15.52 -6.51 -37.88
C LEU A 367 14.86 -6.63 -36.51
N SER A 368 15.30 -5.79 -35.56
CA SER A 368 14.69 -5.71 -34.24
C SER A 368 13.20 -5.38 -34.29
N ASN A 369 12.44 -6.02 -33.39
CA ASN A 369 10.99 -5.88 -33.31
C ASN A 369 10.55 -4.44 -33.00
N ILE A 370 9.49 -3.99 -33.70
CA ILE A 370 8.81 -2.73 -33.43
C ILE A 370 7.31 -3.01 -33.31
N ILE A 371 6.72 -2.80 -32.13
CA ILE A 371 5.28 -3.01 -31.92
C ILE A 371 4.50 -1.73 -32.27
N LEU A 372 3.77 -1.76 -33.38
CA LEU A 372 2.87 -0.70 -33.86
C LEU A 372 1.43 -1.22 -34.02
N ALA A 373 0.44 -0.55 -33.44
CA ALA A 373 -0.98 -0.90 -33.46
C ALA A 373 -1.78 -0.13 -34.54
N GLU A 374 -2.95 -0.65 -34.92
CA GLU A 374 -3.73 -0.30 -36.12
C GLU A 374 -4.58 1.00 -36.02
N ALA A 375 -4.54 1.72 -34.90
CA ALA A 375 -5.30 2.96 -34.76
C ALA A 375 -4.42 4.17 -35.11
N GLU A 376 -4.59 4.77 -36.29
CA GLU A 376 -4.56 6.24 -36.48
C GLU A 376 -4.74 6.73 -37.93
N VAL A 377 -5.77 7.55 -38.13
CA VAL A 377 -5.69 8.95 -38.60
C VAL A 377 -4.84 9.23 -39.85
N SER A 378 -5.50 9.76 -40.89
CA SER A 378 -4.94 10.09 -42.20
C SER A 378 -3.64 10.92 -42.13
N LEU A 379 -2.66 10.57 -42.98
CA LEU A 379 -1.34 11.22 -43.09
C LEU A 379 -1.37 12.76 -43.23
N GLU A 380 -2.48 13.34 -43.70
CA GLU A 380 -2.67 14.79 -43.79
C GLU A 380 -2.81 15.48 -42.43
N ALA A 381 -3.33 14.78 -41.40
CA ALA A 381 -3.46 15.33 -40.05
C ALA A 381 -2.13 15.30 -39.28
N LYS A 382 -1.29 14.26 -39.49
CA LYS A 382 0.05 14.14 -38.86
C LYS A 382 1.05 15.20 -39.32
N ALA A 383 0.85 15.78 -40.51
CA ALA A 383 1.65 16.91 -40.98
C ALA A 383 1.25 18.26 -40.35
N LYS A 384 0.09 18.32 -39.67
CA LYS A 384 -0.52 19.58 -39.20
C LYS A 384 -0.53 19.74 -37.67
N PHE A 385 -0.57 18.65 -36.91
CA PHE A 385 -0.70 18.70 -35.46
C PHE A 385 0.32 17.83 -34.74
N ASP A 386 0.62 18.15 -33.49
CA ASP A 386 1.48 17.36 -32.61
C ASP A 386 0.64 16.38 -31.77
N PHE A 387 0.98 15.10 -31.82
CA PHE A 387 0.28 14.01 -31.14
C PHE A 387 1.15 13.40 -30.03
N SER A 388 1.99 14.20 -29.35
CA SER A 388 2.75 13.72 -28.19
C SER A 388 1.84 13.08 -27.14
N GLU A 389 2.24 11.93 -26.61
CA GLU A 389 1.59 11.29 -25.46
C GLU A 389 2.20 11.75 -24.13
N ASP A 390 3.18 12.66 -24.16
CA ASP A 390 3.95 13.08 -23.00
C ASP A 390 3.36 14.32 -22.29
N ILE A 391 2.12 14.71 -22.64
CA ILE A 391 1.42 15.84 -21.99
C ILE A 391 0.45 15.32 -20.94
N PHE A 392 0.64 15.77 -19.70
CA PHE A 392 -0.11 15.32 -18.54
C PHE A 392 -0.84 16.48 -17.86
N ILE A 393 -1.97 16.19 -17.21
CA ILE A 393 -2.59 17.11 -16.25
C ILE A 393 -1.88 16.90 -14.90
N THR A 394 -1.35 17.96 -14.30
CA THR A 394 -0.58 17.88 -13.05
C THR A 394 -1.24 18.53 -11.85
N GLU A 395 -2.01 19.60 -12.07
CA GLU A 395 -2.66 20.35 -10.99
C GLU A 395 -4.04 20.84 -11.44
N ILE A 396 -5.04 20.71 -10.56
CA ILE A 396 -6.40 21.19 -10.79
C ILE A 396 -6.84 21.98 -9.56
N LEU A 397 -7.21 23.26 -9.74
CA LEU A 397 -7.83 24.08 -8.70
C LEU A 397 -9.32 24.28 -9.04
N PRO A 398 -10.23 23.45 -8.52
CA PRO A 398 -11.65 23.56 -8.84
C PRO A 398 -12.38 24.63 -8.02
N ASN A 399 -11.99 24.88 -6.77
CA ASN A 399 -12.66 25.83 -5.88
C ASN A 399 -11.64 26.82 -5.30
N PRO A 400 -11.23 27.87 -6.03
CA PRO A 400 -10.24 28.85 -5.55
C PRO A 400 -10.81 29.73 -4.43
N PHE A 401 -9.95 30.35 -3.61
CA PHE A 401 -10.41 31.35 -2.64
C PHE A 401 -11.16 32.51 -3.32
N GLY A 402 -12.36 32.81 -2.82
CA GLY A 402 -13.12 33.99 -3.22
C GLY A 402 -14.01 33.77 -4.45
N SER A 403 -13.48 33.96 -5.68
CA SER A 403 -14.29 33.80 -6.89
C SER A 403 -13.74 32.77 -7.85
N ASP A 404 -14.52 31.71 -7.98
CA ASP A 404 -14.47 30.66 -9.00
C ASP A 404 -14.25 31.24 -10.40
N THR A 405 -14.80 32.43 -10.66
CA THR A 405 -14.77 33.04 -11.99
C THR A 405 -13.38 33.42 -12.52
N ALA A 406 -12.38 33.54 -11.64
CA ALA A 406 -11.03 33.95 -11.99
C ALA A 406 -9.93 32.97 -11.55
N GLY A 407 -10.12 32.28 -10.42
CA GLY A 407 -9.06 31.49 -9.79
C GLY A 407 -9.00 30.02 -10.21
N GLU A 408 -10.06 29.46 -10.78
CA GLU A 408 -10.07 28.08 -11.27
C GLU A 408 -8.98 27.89 -12.34
N PHE A 409 -8.19 26.83 -12.24
CA PHE A 409 -7.22 26.49 -13.27
C PHE A 409 -6.98 24.98 -13.43
N ILE A 410 -6.48 24.64 -14.61
CA ILE A 410 -5.99 23.31 -14.98
C ILE A 410 -4.55 23.49 -15.46
N GLU A 411 -3.63 22.69 -14.96
CA GLU A 411 -2.22 22.73 -15.36
C GLU A 411 -1.82 21.52 -16.19
N LEU A 412 -1.04 21.77 -17.24
CA LEU A 412 -0.39 20.76 -18.05
C LEU A 412 1.12 20.76 -17.85
N TYR A 413 1.74 19.59 -17.95
CA TYR A 413 3.18 19.39 -17.93
C TYR A 413 3.63 18.56 -19.13
N ASN A 414 4.78 18.92 -19.71
CA ASN A 414 5.42 18.15 -20.78
C ASN A 414 6.54 17.27 -20.20
N ALA A 415 6.26 15.98 -20.04
CA ALA A 415 7.25 14.99 -19.59
C ALA A 415 8.19 14.51 -20.69
N GLY A 416 7.94 14.92 -21.93
CA GLY A 416 8.70 14.53 -23.10
C GLY A 416 10.02 15.27 -23.19
N ARG A 417 10.89 14.78 -24.09
CA ARG A 417 12.23 15.36 -24.30
C ARG A 417 12.28 16.47 -25.36
N ARG A 418 11.14 16.80 -25.97
CA ARG A 418 11.00 17.84 -27.00
C ARG A 418 9.86 18.79 -26.66
N GLU A 419 9.88 19.99 -27.23
CA GLU A 419 8.72 20.86 -27.17
C GLU A 419 7.53 20.26 -27.93
N VAL A 420 6.32 20.56 -27.46
CA VAL A 420 5.04 20.07 -28.00
C VAL A 420 4.15 21.25 -28.35
N ASP A 421 3.61 21.24 -29.57
CA ASP A 421 2.63 22.25 -30.03
C ASP A 421 1.20 21.77 -29.78
N LEU A 422 0.52 22.41 -28.83
CA LEU A 422 -0.87 22.15 -28.42
C LEU A 422 -1.92 22.66 -29.42
N THR A 423 -1.54 23.01 -30.65
CA THR A 423 -2.49 23.35 -31.72
C THR A 423 -3.43 22.16 -32.00
N GLY A 424 -4.74 22.41 -32.06
CA GLY A 424 -5.76 21.37 -32.16
C GLY A 424 -6.08 20.60 -30.87
N TRP A 425 -5.28 20.72 -29.80
CA TRP A 425 -5.58 20.09 -28.50
C TRP A 425 -6.74 20.80 -27.80
N SER A 426 -7.38 20.09 -26.87
CA SER A 426 -8.52 20.64 -26.15
C SER A 426 -8.67 20.10 -24.74
N LEU A 427 -9.25 20.92 -23.86
CA LEU A 427 -9.66 20.55 -22.51
C LEU A 427 -11.18 20.45 -22.44
N SER A 428 -11.71 19.56 -21.59
CA SER A 428 -13.12 19.58 -21.20
C SER A 428 -13.30 19.30 -19.72
N ASN A 429 -14.50 19.59 -19.21
CA ASN A 429 -14.94 19.17 -17.89
C ASN A 429 -15.96 18.03 -17.96
N LYS A 430 -16.50 17.67 -16.78
CA LYS A 430 -17.61 16.74 -16.58
C LYS A 430 -18.87 17.05 -17.40
N ASP A 431 -19.14 18.32 -17.70
CA ASP A 431 -20.28 18.74 -18.54
C ASP A 431 -20.00 18.60 -20.05
N ASN A 432 -18.87 18.00 -20.42
CA ASN A 432 -18.36 17.85 -21.79
C ASN A 432 -18.19 19.18 -22.54
N LYS A 433 -18.02 20.30 -21.81
CA LYS A 433 -17.72 21.59 -22.43
C LYS A 433 -16.26 21.59 -22.90
N LYS A 434 -16.06 21.36 -24.20
CA LYS A 434 -14.74 21.29 -24.84
C LYS A 434 -14.24 22.68 -25.28
N VAL A 435 -13.00 23.02 -24.95
CA VAL A 435 -12.32 24.26 -25.39
C VAL A 435 -10.99 23.93 -26.08
N ASN A 436 -10.76 24.51 -27.25
CA ASN A 436 -9.50 24.32 -27.98
C ASN A 436 -8.42 25.24 -27.40
N LEU A 437 -7.25 24.67 -27.09
CA LEU A 437 -6.15 25.38 -26.44
C LEU A 437 -5.58 26.51 -27.30
N GLU A 438 -5.51 26.31 -28.63
CA GLU A 438 -5.09 27.33 -29.60
C GLU A 438 -5.90 28.65 -29.55
N LYS A 439 -7.14 28.61 -29.03
CA LYS A 439 -8.03 29.78 -28.96
C LYS A 439 -7.85 30.58 -27.66
N ILE A 440 -7.16 30.01 -26.68
CA ILE A 440 -7.15 30.53 -25.30
C ILE A 440 -5.74 30.62 -24.69
N ALA A 441 -4.76 29.91 -25.24
CA ALA A 441 -3.39 29.93 -24.77
C ALA A 441 -2.65 31.16 -25.30
N THR A 442 -1.73 31.70 -24.50
CA THR A 442 -0.79 32.75 -24.95
C THR A 442 0.34 32.19 -25.82
N SER A 443 0.60 30.89 -25.70
CA SER A 443 1.49 30.09 -26.54
C SER A 443 0.88 28.69 -26.64
N THR A 444 0.88 28.09 -27.81
CA THR A 444 0.53 26.67 -27.97
C THR A 444 1.72 25.76 -27.70
N ILE A 445 2.94 26.29 -27.61
CA ILE A 445 4.14 25.50 -27.39
C ILE A 445 4.42 25.36 -25.89
N ILE A 446 4.56 24.11 -25.42
CA ILE A 446 5.08 23.73 -24.10
C ILE A 446 6.42 23.03 -24.26
N LYS A 447 7.50 23.57 -23.69
CA LYS A 447 8.84 22.97 -23.81
C LYS A 447 8.98 21.73 -22.94
N ALA A 448 9.96 20.88 -23.26
CA ALA A 448 10.31 19.72 -22.45
C ALA A 448 10.57 20.15 -20.98
N GLY A 449 9.90 19.50 -20.03
CA GLY A 449 10.05 19.77 -18.60
C GLY A 449 9.37 21.05 -18.08
N GLU A 450 8.60 21.77 -18.92
CA GLU A 450 7.89 22.99 -18.52
C GLU A 450 6.42 22.72 -18.19
N TYR A 451 5.82 23.66 -17.44
CA TYR A 451 4.43 23.65 -17.00
C TYR A 451 3.62 24.79 -17.64
N LEU A 452 2.34 24.56 -17.88
CA LEU A 452 1.43 25.57 -18.44
C LEU A 452 0.05 25.51 -17.78
N ALA A 453 -0.28 26.55 -17.02
CA ALA A 453 -1.57 26.68 -16.33
C ALA A 453 -2.62 27.47 -17.14
N PHE A 454 -3.84 26.93 -17.20
CA PHE A 454 -4.99 27.48 -17.93
C PHE A 454 -6.10 27.92 -16.97
N PHE A 455 -6.22 29.23 -16.78
CA PHE A 455 -7.21 29.81 -15.88
C PHE A 455 -8.59 30.00 -16.54
N ARG A 456 -9.65 29.86 -15.74
CA ARG A 456 -11.06 29.97 -16.16
C ARG A 456 -11.44 31.21 -16.98
N PRO A 457 -10.93 32.43 -16.71
CA PRO A 457 -11.24 33.57 -17.56
C PRO A 457 -10.94 33.34 -19.05
N ARG A 458 -9.97 32.48 -19.35
CA ARG A 458 -9.59 32.08 -20.70
C ARG A 458 -10.30 30.80 -21.14
N THR A 459 -10.28 29.73 -20.33
CA THR A 459 -10.87 28.43 -20.71
C THR A 459 -12.39 28.48 -20.82
N LYS A 460 -13.05 29.30 -19.99
CA LYS A 460 -14.51 29.29 -19.77
C LYS A 460 -15.06 27.94 -19.30
N ILE A 461 -14.19 26.97 -18.98
CA ILE A 461 -14.56 25.71 -18.32
C ILE A 461 -14.96 26.06 -16.89
N VAL A 462 -16.05 25.46 -16.41
CA VAL A 462 -16.48 25.60 -15.01
C VAL A 462 -16.12 24.29 -14.32
N LEU A 463 -15.24 24.35 -13.33
CA LEU A 463 -14.93 23.23 -12.47
C LEU A 463 -15.97 23.17 -11.35
N HIS A 464 -16.32 21.95 -10.92
CA HIS A 464 -17.37 21.73 -9.93
C HIS A 464 -16.75 21.74 -8.52
N ASN A 465 -17.35 22.47 -7.57
CA ASN A 465 -16.77 22.66 -6.23
C ASN A 465 -17.04 21.49 -5.25
N ASP A 466 -17.52 20.36 -5.73
CA ASP A 466 -17.85 19.16 -4.95
C ASP A 466 -17.16 17.91 -5.54
N GLN A 467 -17.51 17.56 -6.77
CA GLN A 467 -16.92 16.50 -7.56
C GLN A 467 -16.95 16.86 -9.04
N GLY A 468 -15.85 16.64 -9.73
CA GLY A 468 -15.73 17.00 -11.12
C GLY A 468 -14.69 16.17 -11.84
N GLU A 469 -14.54 16.48 -13.11
CA GLU A 469 -13.62 15.79 -13.99
C GLU A 469 -12.97 16.82 -14.91
N VAL A 470 -11.69 16.62 -15.22
CA VAL A 470 -10.97 17.33 -16.28
C VAL A 470 -10.44 16.32 -17.27
N LYS A 471 -10.70 16.57 -18.56
CA LYS A 471 -10.24 15.73 -19.67
C LYS A 471 -9.34 16.54 -20.61
N LEU A 472 -8.26 15.92 -21.07
CA LEU A 472 -7.35 16.42 -22.09
C LEU A 472 -7.47 15.56 -23.35
N PHE A 473 -7.66 16.19 -24.50
CA PHE A 473 -7.79 15.52 -25.79
C PHE A 473 -6.68 15.98 -26.74
N GLN A 474 -6.08 15.00 -27.40
CA GLN A 474 -5.24 15.23 -28.57
C GLN A 474 -6.07 15.78 -29.75
N PRO A 475 -5.41 16.34 -30.77
CA PRO A 475 -6.06 16.86 -31.97
C PRO A 475 -6.92 15.80 -32.64
N LEU A 476 -8.13 16.15 -33.03
CA LEU A 476 -9.10 15.26 -33.71
C LEU A 476 -9.53 14.02 -32.89
N ALA A 477 -9.03 13.85 -31.66
CA ALA A 477 -9.37 12.72 -30.83
C ALA A 477 -10.79 12.88 -30.23
N GLU A 478 -11.60 11.84 -30.39
CA GLU A 478 -12.92 11.73 -29.75
C GLU A 478 -12.81 11.21 -28.31
N LYS A 479 -11.75 10.45 -28.00
CA LYS A 479 -11.45 9.97 -26.64
C LYS A 479 -10.38 10.84 -25.98
N PRO A 480 -10.47 11.10 -24.67
CA PRO A 480 -9.44 11.86 -23.97
C PRO A 480 -8.15 11.04 -23.85
N LEU A 481 -7.01 11.72 -24.01
CA LEU A 481 -5.67 11.21 -23.70
C LEU A 481 -5.52 11.02 -22.17
N VAL A 482 -6.00 12.00 -21.40
CA VAL A 482 -5.99 11.97 -19.93
C VAL A 482 -7.35 12.41 -19.41
N ALA A 483 -7.89 11.70 -18.43
CA ALA A 483 -9.08 12.09 -17.68
C ALA A 483 -8.77 11.99 -16.18
N VAL A 484 -9.11 13.05 -15.43
CA VAL A 484 -8.85 13.16 -13.99
C VAL A 484 -10.14 13.48 -13.28
N ASP A 485 -10.61 12.55 -12.45
CA ASP A 485 -11.71 12.74 -11.53
C ASP A 485 -11.21 13.27 -10.18
N TYR A 486 -11.90 14.26 -9.63
CA TYR A 486 -11.65 14.77 -8.29
C TYR A 486 -12.95 14.85 -7.49
N LYS A 487 -12.84 14.68 -6.16
CA LYS A 487 -13.95 14.70 -5.19
C LYS A 487 -13.47 15.28 -3.86
N ASN A 488 -14.41 15.63 -2.97
CA ASN A 488 -14.14 16.21 -1.64
C ASN A 488 -13.39 17.55 -1.72
N VAL A 489 -13.76 18.37 -2.69
CA VAL A 489 -13.13 19.66 -2.98
C VAL A 489 -13.22 20.61 -1.77
N LYS A 490 -12.08 21.18 -1.36
CA LYS A 490 -11.98 22.23 -0.34
C LYS A 490 -11.63 23.57 -1.00
N GLU A 491 -12.20 24.67 -0.50
CA GLU A 491 -11.90 26.01 -1.01
C GLU A 491 -10.41 26.35 -0.81
N GLY A 492 -9.75 26.80 -1.86
CA GLY A 492 -8.34 27.21 -1.89
C GLY A 492 -7.35 26.09 -2.12
N TRP A 493 -7.80 24.85 -2.30
CA TRP A 493 -6.93 23.68 -2.42
C TRP A 493 -6.88 23.17 -3.86
N SER A 494 -5.69 22.78 -4.31
CA SER A 494 -5.52 22.10 -5.59
C SER A 494 -5.39 20.59 -5.42
N TYR A 495 -5.85 19.86 -6.42
CA TYR A 495 -5.66 18.42 -6.56
C TYR A 495 -4.43 18.21 -7.44
N ASN A 496 -3.46 17.46 -6.93
CA ASN A 496 -2.09 17.40 -7.44
C ASN A 496 -1.69 15.96 -7.75
N LEU A 497 -1.10 15.71 -8.91
CA LEU A 497 -0.54 14.40 -9.25
C LEU A 497 0.80 14.17 -8.50
N THR A 498 0.98 12.97 -7.90
CA THR A 498 2.15 12.54 -7.10
C THR A 498 2.56 11.11 -7.49
N PRO A 499 3.82 10.63 -7.41
CA PRO A 499 5.00 11.35 -6.98
C PRO A 499 5.42 12.39 -8.01
N LEU A 500 6.10 13.43 -7.50
CA LEU A 500 6.54 14.62 -8.25
C LEU A 500 7.61 14.35 -9.32
N ASN A 501 8.05 13.09 -9.48
CA ASN A 501 9.02 12.68 -10.49
C ASN A 501 8.32 11.83 -11.57
N PRO A 502 7.98 12.42 -12.74
CA PRO A 502 7.62 11.63 -13.91
C PRO A 502 8.84 10.80 -14.37
N PRO A 503 8.68 9.53 -14.75
CA PRO A 503 9.74 8.80 -15.43
C PRO A 503 10.08 9.51 -16.74
N LEU A 504 11.34 9.86 -16.95
CA LEU A 504 11.84 10.44 -18.21
C LEU A 504 11.99 9.39 -19.31
N SER A 505 10.91 8.66 -19.61
CA SER A 505 10.53 8.10 -20.92
C SER A 505 9.55 6.93 -20.80
N GLY A 506 8.40 7.02 -21.50
CA GLY A 506 7.75 5.85 -22.11
C GLY A 506 6.85 4.97 -21.24
N GLY A 507 6.11 5.51 -20.28
CA GLY A 507 5.09 4.73 -19.57
C GLY A 507 4.16 5.59 -18.72
N ASN A 508 2.87 5.21 -18.70
CA ASN A 508 1.80 5.80 -17.87
C ASN A 508 2.33 6.32 -16.53
N ILE A 509 2.19 7.63 -16.26
CA ILE A 509 2.35 8.16 -14.91
C ILE A 509 1.24 7.53 -14.05
N LYS A 510 1.56 6.43 -13.34
CA LYS A 510 0.76 5.98 -12.20
C LYS A 510 1.12 6.87 -11.03
N GLY A 511 0.58 8.07 -11.08
CA GLY A 511 0.62 8.96 -9.93
C GLY A 511 -0.66 8.86 -9.11
N GLU A 512 -0.53 8.88 -7.79
CA GLU A 512 -1.60 9.09 -6.83
C GLU A 512 -1.94 10.58 -6.77
N TRP A 513 -3.22 10.93 -6.78
CA TRP A 513 -3.63 12.32 -6.71
C TRP A 513 -3.90 12.73 -5.27
N GLU A 514 -3.32 13.85 -4.87
CA GLU A 514 -3.36 14.35 -3.49
C GLU A 514 -3.86 15.80 -3.43
N TRP A 515 -4.59 16.12 -2.37
CA TRP A 515 -5.05 17.49 -2.10
C TRP A 515 -3.93 18.30 -1.41
N SER A 516 -3.67 19.54 -1.87
CA SER A 516 -2.65 20.43 -1.30
C SER A 516 -3.19 21.85 -1.10
N GLU A 517 -2.78 22.51 -0.01
CA GLU A 517 -2.98 23.95 0.20
C GLU A 517 -2.03 24.83 -0.62
N THR A 518 -0.98 24.24 -1.19
CA THR A 518 0.04 24.98 -1.93
C THR A 518 -0.27 24.88 -3.41
N LEU A 519 -0.67 26.02 -3.98
CA LEU A 519 -0.92 26.17 -5.41
C LEU A 519 0.39 26.39 -6.15
N THR A 520 0.61 25.68 -7.26
CA THR A 520 1.85 25.73 -8.04
C THR A 520 1.66 26.02 -9.52
N PRO A 521 0.80 26.99 -9.93
CA PRO A 521 0.55 27.23 -11.35
C PRO A 521 1.82 27.68 -12.09
N GLY A 522 2.16 26.94 -13.14
CA GLY A 522 3.36 27.10 -13.95
C GLY A 522 4.63 26.52 -13.32
N ALA A 523 4.54 25.65 -12.32
CA ALA A 523 5.68 25.07 -11.62
C ALA A 523 5.42 23.64 -11.14
N MET A 524 6.48 22.93 -10.74
CA MET A 524 6.35 21.60 -10.13
C MET A 524 5.52 21.67 -8.84
N ASN A 525 4.57 20.74 -8.70
CA ASN A 525 3.73 20.59 -7.50
C ASN A 525 4.58 20.54 -6.22
N VAL A 526 4.20 21.32 -5.22
CA VAL A 526 4.78 21.28 -3.88
C VAL A 526 3.66 20.91 -2.92
N LEU A 527 3.72 19.72 -2.34
CA LEU A 527 2.68 19.27 -1.43
C LEU A 527 2.89 19.89 -0.04
N LYS A 528 1.88 20.60 0.45
CA LYS A 528 1.70 20.82 1.89
C LYS A 528 0.51 19.98 2.32
N LEU A 529 0.80 18.73 2.67
CA LEU A 529 -0.19 17.81 3.25
C LEU A 529 -0.63 18.37 4.61
N VAL A 530 -1.93 18.62 4.77
CA VAL A 530 -2.51 18.90 6.09
C VAL A 530 -2.86 17.57 6.71
N ASN A 531 -2.26 17.30 7.86
CA ASN A 531 -2.63 16.20 8.73
C ASN A 531 -4.03 16.43 9.29
N HIS A 532 -4.96 15.51 9.08
CA HIS A 532 -6.28 15.50 9.70
C HIS A 532 -6.15 14.89 11.09
N ALA A 533 -6.70 15.55 12.12
CA ALA A 533 -6.76 14.93 13.43
C ALA A 533 -7.66 13.68 13.38
N PRO A 534 -7.36 12.60 14.14
CA PRO A 534 -8.14 11.37 14.12
C PRO A 534 -9.62 11.62 14.45
N GLU A 535 -10.52 11.01 13.69
CA GLU A 535 -11.95 11.03 13.99
C GLU A 535 -12.25 10.02 15.10
N VAL A 536 -12.19 10.50 16.33
CA VAL A 536 -12.37 9.65 17.51
C VAL A 536 -13.82 9.22 17.67
N GLU A 537 -14.03 7.91 17.73
CA GLU A 537 -15.31 7.29 18.07
C GLU A 537 -15.08 6.10 19.01
N PHE A 538 -15.96 5.95 20.00
CA PHE A 538 -15.88 4.83 20.92
C PHE A 538 -17.22 4.45 21.56
N SER A 539 -17.37 3.19 21.97
CA SER A 539 -18.60 2.68 22.58
C SER A 539 -18.35 1.93 23.90
N PHE A 540 -19.40 1.81 24.71
CA PHE A 540 -19.42 1.09 25.99
C PHE A 540 -20.87 0.82 26.41
N ILE A 541 -21.07 -0.17 27.28
CA ILE A 541 -22.40 -0.52 27.83
C ILE A 541 -22.76 0.44 28.97
N SER A 542 -23.95 1.04 28.93
CA SER A 542 -24.47 1.95 29.97
C SER A 542 -25.98 1.74 30.19
N PRO A 543 -26.50 1.66 31.44
CA PRO A 543 -25.78 1.92 32.69
C PRO A 543 -24.84 0.76 33.08
N ALA A 544 -23.65 1.12 33.59
CA ALA A 544 -22.68 0.20 34.16
C ALA A 544 -23.00 -0.07 35.65
N GLN A 545 -22.50 -1.17 36.21
CA GLN A 545 -22.63 -1.49 37.63
C GLN A 545 -21.33 -1.25 38.37
N ILE A 546 -21.41 -0.81 39.62
CA ILE A 546 -20.23 -0.74 40.49
C ILE A 546 -19.55 -2.10 40.58
N ASN A 547 -18.22 -2.12 40.60
CA ASN A 547 -17.38 -3.32 40.70
C ASN A 547 -17.51 -4.34 39.54
N MET A 548 -18.16 -3.96 38.44
CA MET A 548 -18.18 -4.74 37.20
C MET A 548 -17.32 -4.07 36.13
N PRO A 549 -16.48 -4.82 35.40
CA PRO A 549 -15.65 -4.25 34.35
C PRO A 549 -16.53 -3.79 33.18
N VAL A 550 -16.24 -2.59 32.69
CA VAL A 550 -16.82 -2.01 31.47
C VAL A 550 -15.75 -2.03 30.40
N VAL A 551 -16.04 -2.68 29.28
CA VAL A 551 -15.17 -2.64 28.10
C VAL A 551 -15.46 -1.35 27.34
N PHE A 552 -14.40 -0.60 27.06
CA PHE A 552 -14.45 0.59 26.21
C PHE A 552 -13.83 0.23 24.86
N ASP A 553 -14.62 0.36 23.79
CA ASP A 553 -14.23 -0.03 22.43
C ASP A 553 -13.96 1.22 21.59
N GLY A 554 -12.69 1.46 21.26
CA GLY A 554 -12.23 2.56 20.42
C GLY A 554 -11.96 2.16 18.97
N SER A 555 -12.36 0.97 18.54
CA SER A 555 -12.03 0.41 17.22
C SER A 555 -12.71 1.12 16.04
N ASP A 556 -13.77 1.89 16.30
CA ASP A 556 -14.43 2.73 15.30
C ASP A 556 -13.72 4.09 15.11
N THR A 557 -12.64 4.37 15.85
CA THR A 557 -11.78 5.54 15.59
C THR A 557 -10.97 5.32 14.33
N ALA A 558 -11.03 6.29 13.41
CA ALA A 558 -10.33 6.24 12.13
C ALA A 558 -9.52 7.52 11.91
N ASP A 559 -8.46 7.39 11.13
CA ASP A 559 -7.71 8.52 10.61
C ASP A 559 -7.91 8.63 9.10
N GLN A 560 -8.09 9.85 8.60
CA GLN A 560 -8.34 10.08 7.17
C GLN A 560 -7.06 9.93 6.33
N ASP A 561 -5.90 10.05 6.97
CA ASP A 561 -4.58 9.97 6.35
C ASP A 561 -3.92 8.59 6.57
N ASP A 562 -4.64 7.65 7.20
CA ASP A 562 -4.21 6.28 7.56
C ASP A 562 -2.94 6.24 8.45
N ASP A 563 -2.74 7.27 9.28
CA ASP A 563 -1.61 7.37 10.21
C ASP A 563 -1.75 6.40 11.41
N LYS A 564 -0.61 6.05 12.03
CA LYS A 564 -0.58 5.16 13.21
C LYS A 564 -1.17 5.85 14.45
N LEU A 565 -2.23 5.26 15.01
CA LEU A 565 -2.94 5.80 16.16
C LEU A 565 -2.38 5.42 17.54
N ILE A 566 -2.41 6.39 18.47
CA ILE A 566 -2.00 6.30 19.87
C ILE A 566 -3.18 6.70 20.76
N TYR A 567 -3.65 5.78 21.60
CA TYR A 567 -4.85 5.96 22.41
C TYR A 567 -4.51 6.45 23.82
N ALA A 568 -5.35 7.34 24.36
CA ALA A 568 -5.27 7.84 25.74
C ALA A 568 -6.68 8.03 26.31
N TRP A 569 -7.03 7.19 27.28
CA TRP A 569 -8.30 7.16 27.98
C TRP A 569 -8.21 7.88 29.32
N ASP A 570 -9.26 8.60 29.67
CA ASP A 570 -9.56 9.11 31.02
C ASP A 570 -11.00 8.72 31.37
N PHE A 571 -11.17 7.90 32.40
CA PHE A 571 -12.48 7.37 32.77
C PHE A 571 -13.30 8.33 33.64
N GLY A 572 -12.75 9.49 34.02
CA GLY A 572 -13.46 10.51 34.79
C GLY A 572 -13.57 10.24 36.29
N ASP A 573 -12.97 9.15 36.79
CA ASP A 573 -12.83 8.81 38.21
C ASP A 573 -11.37 8.90 38.73
N GLY A 574 -10.47 9.40 37.89
CA GLY A 574 -9.04 9.57 38.19
C GLY A 574 -8.13 8.52 37.55
N PHE A 575 -8.68 7.45 36.96
CA PHE A 575 -7.92 6.41 36.26
C PHE A 575 -7.81 6.66 34.75
N LYS A 576 -6.68 6.21 34.17
CA LYS A 576 -6.33 6.40 32.75
C LYS A 576 -5.77 5.11 32.13
N ASN A 577 -5.83 4.98 30.80
CA ASN A 577 -5.31 3.82 30.07
C ASN A 577 -4.88 4.20 28.64
N ASN A 578 -3.94 3.48 28.02
CA ASN A 578 -3.43 3.77 26.67
C ASN A 578 -3.67 2.63 25.65
N LEU A 579 -4.45 1.61 26.02
CA LEU A 579 -4.86 0.55 25.09
C LEU A 579 -5.95 1.07 24.15
N ALA A 580 -6.02 0.49 22.95
CA ALA A 580 -7.09 0.79 22.00
C ALA A 580 -8.48 0.45 22.59
N ASN A 581 -8.58 -0.70 23.27
CA ASN A 581 -9.81 -1.20 23.86
C ASN A 581 -9.58 -1.63 25.32
N PRO A 582 -9.57 -0.71 26.30
CA PRO A 582 -9.31 -1.03 27.69
C PRO A 582 -10.58 -1.49 28.44
N GLU A 583 -10.37 -2.24 29.52
CA GLU A 583 -11.40 -2.48 30.53
C GLU A 583 -11.22 -1.53 31.72
N HIS A 584 -12.32 -1.01 32.27
CA HIS A 584 -12.30 -0.17 33.46
C HIS A 584 -13.46 -0.46 34.40
N THR A 585 -13.21 -0.45 35.71
CA THR A 585 -14.20 -0.78 36.74
C THR A 585 -14.45 0.42 37.65
N TYR A 586 -15.70 0.88 37.73
CA TYR A 586 -16.08 1.99 38.60
C TYR A 586 -16.43 1.51 40.02
N LEU A 587 -15.82 2.12 41.03
CA LEU A 587 -16.00 1.73 42.44
C LEU A 587 -17.17 2.44 43.14
N LYS A 588 -17.72 3.49 42.54
CA LYS A 588 -18.82 4.27 43.11
C LYS A 588 -19.91 4.49 42.06
N ALA A 589 -21.16 4.50 42.52
CA ALA A 589 -22.27 4.89 41.65
C ALA A 589 -22.18 6.39 41.36
N GLY A 590 -22.49 6.79 40.13
CA GLY A 590 -22.29 8.17 39.66
C GLY A 590 -22.38 8.27 38.15
N ILE A 591 -22.31 9.49 37.63
CA ILE A 591 -22.17 9.74 36.19
C ILE A 591 -20.73 10.19 35.94
N TYR A 592 -19.99 9.42 35.15
CA TYR A 592 -18.60 9.68 34.82
C TYR A 592 -18.46 10.15 33.38
N LYS A 593 -17.63 11.16 33.14
CA LYS A 593 -17.30 11.64 31.80
C LYS A 593 -16.06 10.90 31.31
N VAL A 594 -16.28 9.93 30.43
CA VAL A 594 -15.20 9.18 29.79
C VAL A 594 -14.71 9.95 28.59
N LYS A 595 -13.41 10.21 28.54
CA LYS A 595 -12.73 10.89 27.45
C LYS A 595 -11.76 9.92 26.79
N LEU A 596 -11.87 9.78 25.48
CA LEU A 596 -10.84 9.19 24.63
C LEU A 596 -10.17 10.31 23.84
N ALA A 597 -8.85 10.41 23.96
CA ALA A 597 -7.99 11.18 23.08
C ALA A 597 -7.17 10.22 22.21
N VAL A 598 -7.10 10.46 20.90
CA VAL A 598 -6.30 9.65 19.99
C VAL A 598 -5.40 10.57 19.17
N SER A 599 -4.11 10.28 19.17
CA SER A 599 -3.09 11.01 18.42
C SER A 599 -2.52 10.14 17.30
N ASP A 600 -2.32 10.73 16.14
CA ASP A 600 -1.62 10.17 14.99
C ASP A 600 -0.10 10.45 15.02
N GLY A 601 0.40 11.10 16.09
CA GLY A 601 1.78 11.55 16.22
C GLY A 601 2.04 12.98 15.74
N LYS A 602 1.06 13.67 15.16
CA LYS A 602 1.12 15.08 14.72
C LYS A 602 0.00 15.92 15.32
N GLU A 603 -1.25 15.48 15.21
CA GLU A 603 -2.46 16.09 15.76
C GLU A 603 -3.15 15.13 16.76
N THR A 604 -4.24 15.58 17.39
CA THR A 604 -5.00 14.76 18.35
C THR A 604 -6.49 15.06 18.26
N GLY A 605 -7.27 14.01 18.01
CA GLY A 605 -8.72 14.03 18.12
C GLY A 605 -9.16 13.64 19.53
N GLU A 606 -10.32 14.13 19.98
CA GLU A 606 -10.85 13.79 21.29
C GLU A 606 -12.38 13.64 21.25
N LYS A 607 -12.91 12.68 22.02
CA LYS A 607 -14.36 12.53 22.22
C LYS A 607 -14.68 12.25 23.68
N VAL A 608 -15.80 12.79 24.14
CA VAL A 608 -16.29 12.60 25.51
C VAL A 608 -17.70 12.03 25.49
N LYS A 609 -17.93 10.94 26.23
CA LYS A 609 -19.24 10.33 26.45
C LYS A 609 -19.46 10.11 27.96
N SER A 610 -20.72 10.08 28.39
CA SER A 610 -21.04 9.87 29.81
C SER A 610 -21.50 8.44 30.07
N VAL A 611 -20.90 7.77 31.05
CA VAL A 611 -21.36 6.47 31.55
C VAL A 611 -22.10 6.67 32.86
N LYS A 612 -23.30 6.09 32.98
CA LYS A 612 -24.08 6.08 34.22
C LYS A 612 -23.75 4.80 34.99
N VAL A 613 -23.14 4.93 36.16
CA VAL A 613 -22.82 3.80 37.04
C VAL A 613 -23.88 3.72 38.14
N VAL A 614 -24.56 2.59 38.26
CA VAL A 614 -25.60 2.33 39.25
C VAL A 614 -25.11 1.36 40.32
N GLY A 615 -25.64 1.49 41.53
CA GLY A 615 -25.46 0.49 42.59
C GLY A 615 -26.24 -0.79 42.28
N SER A 616 -25.83 -1.90 42.89
CA SER A 616 -26.47 -3.20 42.74
C SER A 616 -27.96 -3.15 43.11
N VAL A 617 -28.85 -3.57 42.21
CA VAL A 617 -30.28 -3.71 42.50
C VAL A 617 -30.50 -5.02 43.26
N GLY A 618 -30.73 -4.94 44.57
CA GLY A 618 -31.17 -6.10 45.37
C GLY A 618 -30.88 -6.05 46.87
N GLU A 619 -31.52 -5.13 47.60
CA GLU A 619 -31.84 -5.33 49.02
C GLU A 619 -33.35 -5.15 49.18
N ILE A 620 -34.09 -6.23 49.45
CA ILE A 620 -35.43 -6.18 50.06
C ILE A 620 -35.35 -6.97 51.37
N ALA A 621 -35.69 -6.28 52.46
CA ALA A 621 -35.60 -6.74 53.84
C ALA A 621 -36.76 -7.68 54.23
N ALA A 622 -36.46 -8.73 55.02
CA ALA A 622 -36.83 -8.86 56.45
C ALA A 622 -37.08 -10.32 56.92
N GLY A 623 -36.34 -10.69 57.99
CA GLY A 623 -36.70 -11.69 59.02
C GLY A 623 -35.88 -13.01 59.00
N GLU A 624 -35.17 -13.47 60.03
CA GLU A 624 -34.94 -13.05 61.43
C GLU A 624 -33.57 -13.61 61.96
N THR A 625 -32.90 -12.79 62.79
CA THR A 625 -31.95 -13.07 63.91
C THR A 625 -30.57 -13.75 63.74
N SER A 626 -29.51 -12.91 63.63
CA SER A 626 -28.28 -12.74 64.48
C SER A 626 -27.41 -13.94 64.95
N PRO A 627 -26.05 -13.83 65.11
CA PRO A 627 -25.15 -12.67 64.95
C PRO A 627 -24.03 -12.84 63.90
N GLN A 628 -23.56 -11.69 63.39
CA GLN A 628 -22.32 -11.51 62.63
C GLN A 628 -21.06 -11.93 63.42
N PRO A 629 -19.98 -12.30 62.70
CA PRO A 629 -18.68 -11.64 62.83
C PRO A 629 -18.50 -10.63 61.69
N SER A 630 -18.03 -9.45 62.06
CA SER A 630 -17.74 -8.29 61.21
C SER A 630 -16.81 -8.63 60.02
N PRO A 631 -16.95 -7.96 58.85
CA PRO A 631 -15.88 -7.92 57.87
C PRO A 631 -14.77 -7.02 58.41
N TRP A 632 -13.55 -7.55 58.55
CA TRP A 632 -12.39 -6.79 59.02
C TRP A 632 -11.98 -5.73 57.98
N GLN A 633 -11.74 -4.49 58.44
CA GLN A 633 -11.13 -3.42 57.66
C GLN A 633 -9.67 -3.25 58.12
N GLY A 634 -8.72 -3.53 57.22
CA GLY A 634 -7.44 -2.82 57.12
C GLY A 634 -6.27 -3.24 58.02
N GLU A 635 -5.12 -3.49 57.38
CA GLU A 635 -3.74 -3.45 57.89
C GLU A 635 -3.24 -4.65 58.72
N GLY A 636 -2.73 -5.68 58.03
CA GLY A 636 -2.05 -6.83 58.65
C GLY A 636 -1.10 -7.57 57.70
N VAL A 637 -0.57 -8.71 58.14
CA VAL A 637 0.20 -9.62 57.28
C VAL A 637 -0.78 -10.60 56.63
N ILE A 638 -0.73 -10.68 55.30
CA ILE A 638 -1.61 -11.51 54.48
C ILE A 638 -0.82 -12.57 53.73
N ILE A 639 -1.51 -13.59 53.22
CA ILE A 639 -0.99 -14.56 52.27
C ILE A 639 -1.02 -13.92 50.88
N ASN A 640 0.13 -13.87 50.22
CA ASN A 640 0.32 -13.14 48.95
C ASN A 640 0.44 -14.06 47.73
N GLU A 641 1.20 -15.15 47.84
CA GLU A 641 1.44 -16.09 46.75
C GLU A 641 1.76 -17.49 47.29
N ILE A 642 1.30 -18.54 46.62
CA ILE A 642 1.52 -19.95 46.99
C ILE A 642 2.04 -20.70 45.78
N TYR A 643 3.11 -21.46 45.93
CA TYR A 643 3.64 -22.32 44.88
C TYR A 643 3.56 -23.80 45.27
N PRO A 644 2.38 -24.43 45.08
CA PRO A 644 2.13 -25.77 45.61
C PRO A 644 2.62 -26.91 44.71
N ASN A 645 2.74 -26.73 43.39
CA ASN A 645 3.12 -27.80 42.45
C ASN A 645 4.34 -27.41 41.59
N PRO A 646 5.57 -27.48 42.14
CA PRO A 646 6.78 -27.11 41.40
C PRO A 646 7.11 -28.08 40.25
N GLU A 647 7.80 -27.59 39.21
CA GLU A 647 8.25 -28.48 38.11
C GLU A 647 9.26 -29.53 38.61
N GLY A 648 8.90 -30.82 38.55
CA GLY A 648 9.72 -31.96 38.99
C GLY A 648 9.29 -32.52 40.36
N ALA A 649 10.21 -32.98 41.21
CA ALA A 649 9.87 -33.47 42.55
C ALA A 649 9.50 -32.32 43.52
N ASP A 650 8.43 -32.51 44.30
CA ASP A 650 7.86 -31.50 45.20
C ASP A 650 8.74 -31.21 46.42
N THR A 651 9.61 -32.16 46.78
CA THR A 651 10.45 -32.09 47.98
C THR A 651 11.45 -30.91 47.92
N GLY A 652 11.23 -29.91 48.78
CA GLY A 652 12.14 -28.76 48.95
C GLY A 652 11.91 -27.56 48.03
N ARG A 653 10.84 -27.56 47.21
CA ARG A 653 10.61 -26.51 46.20
C ARG A 653 9.23 -25.85 46.24
N GLU A 654 8.36 -26.26 47.15
CA GLU A 654 7.09 -25.58 47.41
C GLU A 654 7.31 -24.43 48.38
N TRP A 655 6.54 -23.36 48.25
CA TRP A 655 6.65 -22.21 49.14
C TRP A 655 5.36 -21.41 49.27
N LEU A 656 5.28 -20.65 50.36
CA LEU A 656 4.23 -19.69 50.68
C LEU A 656 4.88 -18.33 50.87
N GLU A 657 4.28 -17.28 50.33
CA GLU A 657 4.71 -15.91 50.55
C GLU A 657 3.69 -15.11 51.36
N LEU A 658 4.20 -14.35 52.33
CA LEU A 658 3.44 -13.42 53.13
C LEU A 658 3.81 -11.98 52.79
N LEU A 659 2.83 -11.08 52.78
CA LEU A 659 3.03 -9.64 52.58
C LEU A 659 2.54 -8.86 53.81
N ASN A 660 3.38 -7.98 54.35
CA ASN A 660 2.92 -7.00 55.33
C ASN A 660 2.33 -5.78 54.62
N GLN A 661 1.00 -5.64 54.64
CA GLN A 661 0.29 -4.50 54.06
C GLN A 661 0.08 -3.34 55.04
N SER A 662 0.45 -3.51 56.32
CA SER A 662 0.33 -2.43 57.29
C SER A 662 1.38 -1.34 57.07
N ALA A 663 1.11 -0.14 57.57
CA ALA A 663 2.03 1.00 57.44
C ALA A 663 3.30 0.88 58.33
N GLY A 664 3.40 -0.14 59.18
CA GLY A 664 4.51 -0.36 60.11
C GLY A 664 5.06 -1.79 60.05
N ARG A 665 6.21 -2.03 60.68
CA ARG A 665 6.78 -3.39 60.75
C ARG A 665 6.05 -4.28 61.75
N ILE A 666 5.83 -5.54 61.39
CA ILE A 666 5.12 -6.53 62.21
C ILE A 666 6.07 -7.65 62.62
N ASN A 667 6.02 -8.06 63.89
CA ASN A 667 6.77 -9.21 64.37
C ASN A 667 5.93 -10.48 64.23
N LEU A 668 6.46 -11.45 63.48
CA LEU A 668 5.82 -12.73 63.22
C LEU A 668 6.02 -13.75 64.36
N LEU A 669 6.70 -13.40 65.46
CA LEU A 669 6.84 -14.28 66.61
C LEU A 669 5.47 -14.80 67.08
N ASN A 670 5.34 -16.13 67.17
CA ASN A 670 4.11 -16.88 67.49
C ASN A 670 3.00 -16.90 66.45
N TRP A 671 3.14 -16.22 65.31
CA TRP A 671 2.25 -16.43 64.16
C TRP A 671 2.37 -17.89 63.70
N ARG A 672 1.30 -18.41 63.11
CA ARG A 672 1.29 -19.79 62.59
C ARG A 672 0.60 -19.88 61.25
N VAL A 673 1.12 -20.75 60.42
CA VAL A 673 0.52 -21.17 59.15
C VAL A 673 0.10 -22.62 59.31
N GLU A 674 -1.12 -22.93 58.90
CA GLU A 674 -1.69 -24.27 58.98
C GLU A 674 -2.34 -24.64 57.66
N ASN A 675 -2.16 -25.89 57.26
CA ASN A 675 -2.97 -26.53 56.22
C ASN A 675 -3.38 -27.94 56.70
N GLU A 676 -4.04 -28.71 55.84
CA GLU A 676 -4.50 -30.06 56.21
C GLU A 676 -3.34 -31.03 56.50
N ASN A 677 -2.16 -30.78 55.93
CA ASN A 677 -0.99 -31.66 56.02
C ASN A 677 -0.01 -31.29 57.13
N GLY A 678 -0.13 -30.13 57.75
CA GLY A 678 0.81 -29.70 58.78
C GLY A 678 0.56 -28.32 59.35
N LYS A 679 1.36 -27.98 60.37
CA LYS A 679 1.32 -26.68 61.04
C LYS A 679 2.75 -26.18 61.25
N PHE A 680 3.00 -24.94 60.87
CA PHE A 680 4.26 -24.26 61.12
C PHE A 680 4.03 -23.05 62.02
N LYS A 681 4.87 -22.90 63.04
CA LYS A 681 4.82 -21.76 63.96
C LYS A 681 6.15 -21.03 63.97
N PHE A 682 6.12 -19.72 63.79
CA PHE A 682 7.30 -18.86 63.90
C PHE A 682 7.73 -18.78 65.37
N LYS A 683 8.95 -19.26 65.67
CA LYS A 683 9.48 -19.36 67.03
C LYS A 683 10.52 -18.28 67.39
N ASN A 684 10.93 -17.48 66.41
CA ASN A 684 11.96 -16.46 66.55
C ASN A 684 11.37 -15.06 66.34
N ASP A 685 12.06 -14.06 66.89
CA ASP A 685 11.70 -12.64 66.80
C ASP A 685 11.98 -12.12 65.37
N LEU A 686 11.03 -12.34 64.47
CA LEU A 686 11.16 -12.06 63.04
C LEU A 686 10.30 -10.86 62.66
N TRP A 687 10.96 -9.74 62.35
CA TRP A 687 10.29 -8.48 62.00
C TRP A 687 10.16 -8.34 60.47
N LEU A 688 8.93 -8.24 59.97
CA LEU A 688 8.61 -7.98 58.58
C LEU A 688 8.24 -6.51 58.39
N GLU A 689 9.07 -5.76 57.66
CA GLU A 689 8.88 -4.33 57.41
C GLU A 689 7.65 -4.06 56.52
N ALA A 690 7.11 -2.84 56.57
CA ALA A 690 5.93 -2.44 55.79
C ALA A 690 6.17 -2.61 54.28
N GLY A 691 5.20 -3.21 53.57
CA GLY A 691 5.28 -3.50 52.15
C GLY A 691 6.33 -4.54 51.76
N LYS A 692 6.89 -5.29 52.72
CA LYS A 692 7.88 -6.34 52.45
C LYS A 692 7.28 -7.74 52.51
N PHE A 693 7.92 -8.62 51.75
CA PHE A 693 7.53 -10.02 51.58
C PHE A 693 8.37 -10.94 52.45
N TYR A 694 7.78 -12.05 52.89
CA TYR A 694 8.50 -13.14 53.57
C TYR A 694 8.16 -14.48 52.93
N LEU A 695 9.20 -15.13 52.41
CA LEU A 695 9.09 -16.43 51.74
C LEU A 695 9.32 -17.58 52.73
N LEU A 696 8.32 -18.45 52.87
CA LEU A 696 8.35 -19.65 53.70
C LEU A 696 8.38 -20.90 52.82
N GLY A 697 9.58 -21.45 52.60
CA GLY A 697 9.76 -22.69 51.84
C GLY A 697 9.49 -23.96 52.65
N ASN A 698 8.97 -25.00 51.99
CA ASN A 698 8.62 -26.29 52.60
C ASN A 698 9.81 -27.00 53.28
N ALA A 699 11.04 -26.84 52.76
CA ALA A 699 12.23 -27.42 53.38
C ALA A 699 12.49 -26.90 54.82
N ALA A 700 12.16 -25.63 55.07
CA ALA A 700 12.34 -24.99 56.37
C ALA A 700 11.11 -25.13 57.27
N SER A 701 9.91 -25.13 56.68
CA SER A 701 8.64 -25.18 57.42
C SER A 701 8.11 -26.58 57.67
N GLN A 702 8.52 -27.55 56.85
CA GLN A 702 7.95 -28.90 56.75
C GLN A 702 6.45 -28.90 56.38
N LEU A 703 5.90 -27.78 55.91
CA LEU A 703 4.55 -27.69 55.35
C LEU A 703 4.58 -28.21 53.91
N ALA A 704 3.82 -29.26 53.63
CA ALA A 704 3.62 -29.81 52.29
C ALA A 704 2.23 -29.42 51.79
N PHE A 705 2.16 -28.87 50.59
CA PHE A 705 0.91 -28.39 49.99
C PHE A 705 0.35 -29.44 49.04
N LYS A 706 -0.97 -29.52 48.90
CA LYS A 706 -1.58 -30.52 48.00
C LYS A 706 -1.62 -29.98 46.57
N ASN A 707 -1.30 -30.83 45.61
CA ASN A 707 -1.45 -30.48 44.19
C ASN A 707 -2.93 -30.51 43.73
N SER A 708 -3.83 -31.15 44.47
CA SER A 708 -5.25 -31.26 44.08
C SER A 708 -6.12 -30.15 44.64
N SER A 709 -6.12 -29.92 45.94
CA SER A 709 -6.80 -28.79 46.57
C SER A 709 -6.30 -28.69 48.00
N ASP A 710 -6.16 -27.47 48.49
CA ASP A 710 -5.72 -27.23 49.86
C ASP A 710 -6.28 -25.90 50.37
N THR A 711 -6.34 -25.76 51.69
CA THR A 711 -6.65 -24.50 52.36
C THR A 711 -5.50 -24.14 53.28
N VAL A 712 -4.86 -23.02 53.00
CA VAL A 712 -3.74 -22.49 53.79
C VAL A 712 -4.28 -21.34 54.64
N SER A 713 -4.22 -21.49 55.96
CA SER A 713 -4.68 -20.50 56.92
C SER A 713 -3.52 -19.89 57.68
N LEU A 714 -3.48 -18.57 57.76
CA LEU A 714 -2.56 -17.78 58.55
C LEU A 714 -3.27 -17.28 59.80
N TYR A 715 -2.69 -17.55 60.96
CA TYR A 715 -3.17 -17.03 62.23
C TYR A 715 -2.11 -16.14 62.87
N ASP A 716 -2.58 -15.07 63.50
CA ASP A 716 -1.71 -14.12 64.19
C ASP A 716 -1.14 -14.67 65.50
N ASN A 717 -0.38 -13.85 66.22
CA ASN A 717 0.22 -14.23 67.51
C ASN A 717 -0.78 -14.40 68.66
N SER A 718 -1.99 -13.86 68.53
CA SER A 718 -3.08 -14.01 69.50
C SER A 718 -3.87 -15.30 69.27
N GLY A 719 -3.74 -15.85 68.06
CA GLY A 719 -4.34 -17.10 67.63
C GLY A 719 -5.58 -16.92 66.75
N GLU A 720 -5.94 -15.68 66.44
CA GLU A 720 -7.04 -15.31 65.54
C GLU A 720 -6.64 -15.50 64.08
N LEU A 721 -7.62 -15.81 63.22
CA LEU A 721 -7.39 -16.02 61.80
C LEU A 721 -7.09 -14.67 61.14
N ALA A 722 -5.87 -14.51 60.63
CA ALA A 722 -5.40 -13.30 59.98
C ALA A 722 -5.74 -13.29 58.48
N ASP A 723 -5.53 -14.41 57.79
CA ASP A 723 -5.87 -14.57 56.37
C ASP A 723 -5.96 -16.05 56.00
N ALA A 724 -6.63 -16.38 54.90
CA ALA A 724 -6.67 -17.72 54.36
C ALA A 724 -6.74 -17.71 52.83
N ALA A 725 -6.19 -18.74 52.22
CA ALA A 725 -6.21 -18.96 50.79
C ALA A 725 -6.59 -20.42 50.51
N GLU A 726 -7.61 -20.62 49.69
CA GLU A 726 -8.04 -21.92 49.21
C GLU A 726 -7.78 -22.00 47.71
N TYR A 727 -7.21 -23.11 47.26
CA TYR A 727 -6.97 -23.35 45.85
C TYR A 727 -7.35 -24.77 45.46
N ILE A 728 -7.69 -24.95 44.19
CA ILE A 728 -8.01 -26.24 43.56
C ILE A 728 -7.17 -26.42 42.30
N ASP A 729 -6.90 -27.69 41.99
CA ASP A 729 -6.18 -28.24 40.85
C ASP A 729 -4.90 -27.47 40.50
N ALA A 730 -3.90 -27.54 41.40
CA ALA A 730 -2.63 -26.86 41.20
C ALA A 730 -1.90 -27.36 39.95
N VAL A 731 -1.72 -26.45 39.02
CA VAL A 731 -1.03 -26.71 37.76
C VAL A 731 0.47 -26.71 38.00
N GLN A 732 1.14 -27.74 37.50
CA GLN A 732 2.59 -27.87 37.66
C GLN A 732 3.31 -26.68 37.02
N GLY A 733 4.21 -26.06 37.77
CA GLY A 733 4.98 -24.91 37.30
C GLY A 733 4.31 -23.56 37.56
N GLU A 734 3.05 -23.51 38.00
CA GLU A 734 2.30 -22.27 38.26
C GLU A 734 2.15 -21.98 39.76
N SER A 735 2.12 -20.70 40.12
CA SER A 735 1.78 -20.23 41.47
C SER A 735 0.37 -19.66 41.51
N TYR A 736 -0.25 -19.75 42.69
CA TYR A 736 -1.50 -19.09 43.00
C TYR A 736 -1.18 -17.76 43.66
N ALA A 737 -1.43 -16.64 42.97
CA ALA A 737 -1.01 -15.30 43.35
C ALA A 737 -2.20 -14.36 43.56
N ARG A 738 -2.12 -13.51 44.58
CA ARG A 738 -3.16 -12.52 44.92
C ARG A 738 -2.98 -11.25 44.08
N GLY A 739 -3.99 -10.86 43.33
CA GLY A 739 -4.01 -9.66 42.49
C GLY A 739 -4.51 -8.40 43.21
N ALA A 740 -4.55 -7.27 42.50
CA ALA A 740 -4.79 -5.92 43.06
C ALA A 740 -6.14 -5.66 43.77
N ASN A 741 -7.03 -6.66 43.85
CA ASN A 741 -8.34 -6.60 44.52
C ASN A 741 -8.56 -7.78 45.49
N ASP A 742 -7.49 -8.35 46.04
CA ASP A 742 -7.50 -9.56 46.88
C ASP A 742 -8.05 -10.83 46.21
N LYS A 743 -8.29 -10.77 44.89
CA LYS A 743 -8.69 -11.91 44.07
C LYS A 743 -7.47 -12.75 43.70
N TRP A 744 -7.63 -14.06 43.79
CA TRP A 744 -6.57 -15.01 43.52
C TRP A 744 -6.58 -15.51 42.07
N PHE A 745 -5.39 -15.70 41.51
CA PHE A 745 -5.19 -16.16 40.15
C PHE A 745 -4.07 -17.19 40.09
N TRP A 746 -4.24 -18.21 39.26
CA TRP A 746 -3.10 -19.00 38.82
C TRP A 746 -2.27 -18.21 37.82
N THR A 747 -0.96 -18.20 38.01
CA THR A 747 -0.02 -17.54 37.11
C THR A 747 1.21 -18.39 36.82
N ALA A 748 1.64 -18.34 35.56
CA ALA A 748 2.90 -18.94 35.12
C ALA A 748 4.13 -18.07 35.42
N LYS A 749 3.94 -16.87 35.97
CA LYS A 749 5.04 -15.98 36.35
C LYS A 749 5.18 -15.95 37.87
N LEU A 750 6.09 -16.78 38.38
CA LEU A 750 6.44 -16.81 39.81
C LEU A 750 7.11 -15.49 40.23
N THR A 751 6.69 -14.93 41.36
CA THR A 751 7.19 -13.64 41.89
C THR A 751 7.68 -13.69 43.34
N PRO A 752 8.53 -14.67 43.74
CA PRO A 752 8.99 -14.73 45.13
C PRO A 752 9.85 -13.50 45.49
N GLY A 753 9.41 -12.79 46.52
CA GLY A 753 10.05 -11.62 47.11
C GLY A 753 9.69 -10.28 46.44
N GLU A 754 8.82 -10.28 45.44
CA GLU A 754 8.49 -9.12 44.59
C GLU A 754 6.97 -8.98 44.42
N GLU A 755 6.51 -7.87 43.86
CA GLU A 755 5.07 -7.69 43.57
C GLU A 755 4.55 -8.69 42.54
N ASN A 756 3.34 -9.22 42.78
CA ASN A 756 2.72 -10.24 41.93
C ASN A 756 2.47 -9.75 40.50
N ILE A 757 2.91 -10.53 39.52
CA ILE A 757 2.65 -10.28 38.09
C ILE A 757 1.72 -11.38 37.58
N ILE A 758 0.44 -11.05 37.40
CA ILE A 758 -0.54 -12.00 36.88
C ILE A 758 -0.34 -12.19 35.38
N ARG A 759 0.29 -13.31 35.01
CA ARG A 759 0.42 -13.78 33.64
C ARG A 759 -0.28 -15.12 33.48
N VAL A 760 -1.42 -15.12 32.80
CA VAL A 760 -2.20 -16.32 32.49
C VAL A 760 -1.52 -17.06 31.34
N ALA A 761 -1.13 -18.32 31.54
CA ALA A 761 -0.63 -19.16 30.46
C ALA A 761 -1.78 -19.61 29.55
N ALA A 762 -1.49 -19.83 28.27
CA ALA A 762 -2.44 -20.22 27.23
C ALA A 762 -3.26 -21.50 27.54
N SER A 763 -2.85 -22.29 28.54
CA SER A 763 -3.54 -23.49 29.02
C SER A 763 -4.81 -23.19 29.85
N GLN A 764 -4.93 -22.01 30.48
CA GLN A 764 -6.05 -21.69 31.38
C GLN A 764 -7.23 -20.94 30.75
N GLU A 765 -7.21 -20.64 29.45
CA GLU A 765 -8.39 -20.14 28.71
C GLU A 765 -9.59 -21.11 28.73
N ARG A 766 -9.40 -22.37 29.16
CA ARG A 766 -10.45 -23.39 29.20
C ARG A 766 -11.25 -23.47 30.52
N ILE A 767 -10.75 -22.98 31.65
CA ILE A 767 -11.38 -23.24 32.97
C ILE A 767 -12.35 -22.11 33.38
N MET A 768 -12.04 -20.85 33.05
CA MET A 768 -12.93 -19.71 33.37
C MET A 768 -14.28 -19.73 32.62
N ASN A 769 -14.43 -20.57 31.59
CA ASN A 769 -15.69 -20.72 30.85
C ASN A 769 -16.71 -21.67 31.53
N ASN A 770 -16.34 -22.38 32.60
CA ASN A 770 -17.18 -23.43 33.18
C ASN A 770 -17.95 -23.03 34.46
N GLU A 771 -17.52 -22.02 35.21
CA GLU A 771 -18.20 -21.62 36.46
C GLU A 771 -19.39 -20.67 36.25
N SER A 772 -19.44 -19.95 35.12
CA SER A 772 -20.61 -19.16 34.72
C SER A 772 -21.79 -20.01 34.25
N ARG A 773 -21.71 -21.35 34.33
CA ARG A 773 -22.71 -22.30 33.81
C ARG A 773 -23.64 -22.91 34.88
N ILE A 774 -23.54 -22.50 36.16
CA ILE A 774 -24.34 -23.12 37.25
C ILE A 774 -25.48 -22.24 37.80
N MET A 775 -25.59 -20.95 37.46
CA MET A 775 -26.77 -20.15 37.85
C MET A 775 -27.40 -19.38 36.67
N GLY A 776 -28.60 -19.78 36.29
CA GLY A 776 -29.54 -18.93 35.53
C GLY A 776 -30.09 -19.58 34.26
N ASN A 777 -31.12 -20.40 34.40
CA ASN A 777 -31.97 -20.86 33.30
C ASN A 777 -33.13 -19.85 33.08
N ALA A 778 -33.48 -19.64 31.80
CA ALA A 778 -34.72 -19.07 31.23
C ALA A 778 -34.84 -17.54 30.96
N SER A 779 -34.79 -17.23 29.64
CA SER A 779 -35.33 -16.08 28.86
C SER A 779 -34.90 -14.65 29.20
N ALA A 780 -33.73 -14.23 28.69
CA ALA A 780 -33.24 -12.84 28.72
C ALA A 780 -33.29 -12.10 27.37
N TYR A 781 -33.89 -12.68 26.33
CA TYR A 781 -33.95 -12.08 24.99
C TYR A 781 -35.41 -11.79 24.60
N ASN A 782 -35.67 -10.59 24.08
CA ASN A 782 -36.97 -10.22 23.53
C ASN A 782 -37.16 -10.94 22.18
N GLU A 783 -38.21 -11.74 22.03
CA GLU A 783 -38.53 -12.34 20.73
C GLU A 783 -39.08 -11.27 19.79
N ALA A 784 -38.48 -11.15 18.61
CA ALA A 784 -38.87 -10.19 17.59
C ALA A 784 -38.72 -10.79 16.18
N THR A 785 -39.56 -10.33 15.27
CA THR A 785 -39.40 -10.58 13.83
C THR A 785 -38.33 -9.67 13.23
N LEU A 786 -37.85 -10.01 12.03
CA LEU A 786 -36.85 -9.20 11.33
C LEU A 786 -37.38 -7.82 10.87
N GLU A 787 -38.70 -7.65 10.83
CA GLU A 787 -39.36 -6.37 10.59
C GLU A 787 -39.40 -5.53 11.87
N GLU A 788 -39.84 -6.13 12.99
CA GLU A 788 -39.97 -5.45 14.27
C GLU A 788 -38.63 -4.88 14.78
N VAL A 789 -37.52 -5.63 14.61
CA VAL A 789 -36.19 -5.18 15.06
C VAL A 789 -35.73 -3.85 14.45
N ARG A 790 -36.31 -3.40 13.34
CA ARG A 790 -35.99 -2.08 12.75
C ARG A 790 -36.51 -0.92 13.56
N SER A 791 -37.58 -1.14 14.29
CA SER A 791 -38.19 -0.15 15.18
C SER A 791 -37.67 -0.25 16.62
N MET A 792 -36.82 -1.24 16.91
CA MET A 792 -36.26 -1.48 18.23
C MET A 792 -35.01 -0.65 18.47
N GLU A 793 -34.77 -0.30 19.73
CA GLU A 793 -33.61 0.48 20.12
C GLU A 793 -32.32 -0.33 19.94
N ILE A 794 -31.31 0.30 19.34
CA ILE A 794 -29.94 -0.22 19.29
C ILE A 794 -29.45 -0.53 20.71
N GLY A 795 -28.81 -1.69 20.90
CA GLY A 795 -28.41 -2.25 22.19
C GLY A 795 -29.43 -3.24 22.80
N SER A 796 -30.60 -3.39 22.18
CA SER A 796 -31.61 -4.36 22.65
C SER A 796 -31.10 -5.80 22.49
N LEU A 797 -31.25 -6.61 23.54
CA LEU A 797 -31.04 -8.06 23.46
C LEU A 797 -32.27 -8.70 22.82
N VAL A 798 -32.11 -9.18 21.59
CA VAL A 798 -33.19 -9.72 20.78
C VAL A 798 -32.91 -11.16 20.39
N LYS A 799 -33.99 -11.92 20.27
CA LYS A 799 -34.00 -13.25 19.68
C LYS A 799 -34.83 -13.18 18.41
N VAL A 800 -34.18 -13.40 17.28
CA VAL A 800 -34.80 -13.37 15.96
C VAL A 800 -34.68 -14.71 15.26
N LYS A 801 -35.58 -14.98 14.33
CA LYS A 801 -35.52 -16.14 13.46
C LYS A 801 -35.44 -15.72 12.01
N GLY A 802 -34.63 -16.42 11.24
CA GLY A 802 -34.50 -16.18 9.80
C GLY A 802 -33.80 -17.33 9.11
N THR A 803 -33.84 -17.31 7.79
CA THR A 803 -33.15 -18.31 6.96
C THR A 803 -31.80 -17.78 6.55
N VAL A 804 -30.73 -18.55 6.73
CA VAL A 804 -29.38 -18.22 6.28
C VAL A 804 -29.40 -18.01 4.76
N ALA A 805 -29.12 -16.78 4.34
CA ALA A 805 -29.00 -16.40 2.94
C ALA A 805 -27.54 -16.37 2.48
N VAL A 806 -26.60 -16.12 3.40
CA VAL A 806 -25.15 -16.06 3.13
C VAL A 806 -24.44 -16.84 4.23
N GLU A 807 -23.49 -17.68 3.88
CA GLU A 807 -22.65 -18.41 4.84
C GLU A 807 -21.53 -17.52 5.41
N PRO A 808 -21.05 -17.79 6.64
CA PRO A 808 -19.87 -17.13 7.17
C PRO A 808 -18.66 -17.26 6.23
N GLY A 809 -17.91 -16.18 6.04
CA GLY A 809 -16.71 -16.16 5.19
C GLY A 809 -16.93 -15.74 3.73
N ILE A 810 -18.16 -15.81 3.22
CA ILE A 810 -18.49 -15.44 1.84
C ILE A 810 -18.46 -13.92 1.62
N LEU A 811 -19.23 -13.16 2.41
CA LEU A 811 -19.23 -11.69 2.35
C LEU A 811 -18.35 -11.04 3.44
N GLY A 812 -17.88 -11.83 4.41
CA GLY A 812 -16.91 -11.43 5.42
C GLY A 812 -16.67 -12.54 6.45
N ALA A 813 -15.48 -12.60 7.03
CA ALA A 813 -15.08 -13.69 7.95
C ALA A 813 -15.78 -13.64 9.32
N GLN A 814 -16.26 -12.45 9.73
CA GLN A 814 -16.95 -12.23 11.01
C GLN A 814 -18.46 -12.03 10.85
N ILE A 815 -19.00 -12.23 9.64
CA ILE A 815 -20.41 -11.96 9.36
C ILE A 815 -21.05 -13.04 8.51
N PHE A 816 -22.36 -13.15 8.66
CA PHE A 816 -23.25 -13.84 7.73
C PHE A 816 -24.61 -13.14 7.69
N TYR A 817 -25.54 -13.56 6.84
CA TYR A 817 -26.85 -12.92 6.70
C TYR A 817 -27.99 -13.91 6.84
N ILE A 818 -29.05 -13.48 7.54
CA ILE A 818 -30.35 -14.17 7.58
C ILE A 818 -31.44 -13.29 6.97
N VAL A 819 -32.45 -13.92 6.35
CA VAL A 819 -33.58 -13.24 5.71
C VAL A 819 -34.93 -13.78 6.18
N GLY A 820 -35.94 -12.91 6.21
CA GLY A 820 -37.31 -13.23 6.65
C GLY A 820 -38.26 -12.03 6.62
N SER A 821 -38.17 -11.24 5.54
CA SER A 821 -38.86 -9.97 5.29
C SER A 821 -38.73 -8.92 6.39
N PRO A 822 -37.71 -8.04 6.36
CA PRO A 822 -36.48 -8.03 5.55
C PRO A 822 -35.38 -8.92 6.18
N GLY A 823 -34.10 -8.71 5.85
CA GLY A 823 -32.99 -9.46 6.45
C GLY A 823 -32.13 -8.63 7.40
N ILE A 824 -31.17 -9.27 8.05
CA ILE A 824 -30.22 -8.64 8.98
C ILE A 824 -28.83 -9.29 8.88
N GLN A 825 -27.79 -8.47 9.07
CA GLN A 825 -26.41 -8.93 9.18
C GLN A 825 -26.19 -9.51 10.59
N VAL A 826 -25.59 -10.69 10.69
CA VAL A 826 -25.20 -11.29 11.97
C VAL A 826 -23.69 -11.21 12.10
N TYR A 827 -23.19 -10.70 13.22
CA TYR A 827 -21.77 -10.47 13.47
C TYR A 827 -21.30 -11.23 14.71
N ASN A 828 -20.14 -11.90 14.59
CA ASN A 828 -19.45 -12.48 15.73
C ASN A 828 -17.97 -12.12 15.67
N TYR A 829 -17.49 -11.42 16.70
CA TYR A 829 -16.10 -10.98 16.78
C TYR A 829 -15.09 -12.13 16.67
N LYS A 830 -15.37 -13.25 17.34
CA LYS A 830 -14.51 -14.44 17.39
C LYS A 830 -14.59 -15.30 16.12
N LYS A 831 -15.46 -14.96 15.16
CA LYS A 831 -15.79 -15.80 13.99
C LYS A 831 -16.32 -17.19 14.40
N ASP A 832 -16.81 -17.31 15.64
CA ASP A 832 -17.29 -18.58 16.19
C ASP A 832 -18.75 -18.76 15.76
N PHE A 833 -18.92 -19.32 14.57
CA PHE A 833 -20.21 -19.70 14.02
C PHE A 833 -20.36 -21.23 14.04
N PRO A 834 -21.58 -21.76 14.23
CA PRO A 834 -21.81 -23.17 13.92
C PRO A 834 -21.61 -23.41 12.41
N ALA A 835 -21.53 -24.68 12.00
CA ALA A 835 -21.46 -25.02 10.59
C ALA A 835 -22.81 -24.71 9.92
N LEU A 836 -22.94 -23.48 9.43
CA LEU A 836 -24.13 -22.96 8.77
C LEU A 836 -24.05 -23.17 7.27
N ARG A 837 -25.19 -23.49 6.67
CA ARG A 837 -25.36 -23.61 5.22
C ARG A 837 -26.51 -22.72 4.75
N VAL A 838 -26.45 -22.27 3.50
CA VAL A 838 -27.60 -21.57 2.88
C VAL A 838 -28.86 -22.43 3.00
N GLY A 839 -29.95 -21.83 3.49
CA GLY A 839 -31.22 -22.52 3.74
C GLY A 839 -31.41 -23.01 5.18
N ASP A 840 -30.38 -23.01 6.03
CA ASP A 840 -30.57 -23.27 7.46
C ASP A 840 -31.50 -22.22 8.07
N TYR A 841 -32.60 -22.66 8.69
CA TYR A 841 -33.48 -21.80 9.47
C TYR A 841 -32.95 -21.75 10.90
N VAL A 842 -32.54 -20.57 11.33
CA VAL A 842 -31.81 -20.35 12.58
C VAL A 842 -32.59 -19.44 13.53
N GLU A 843 -32.52 -19.75 14.82
CA GLU A 843 -32.90 -18.88 15.92
C GLU A 843 -31.60 -18.28 16.48
N ILE A 844 -31.49 -16.96 16.45
CA ILE A 844 -30.28 -16.24 16.86
C ILE A 844 -30.64 -15.31 18.00
N SER A 845 -29.88 -15.40 19.08
CA SER A 845 -29.95 -14.48 20.21
C SER A 845 -28.73 -13.55 20.15
N GLY A 846 -28.93 -12.24 20.28
CA GLY A 846 -27.80 -11.31 20.22
C GLY A 846 -28.20 -9.89 20.55
N GLU A 847 -27.22 -9.00 20.54
CA GLU A 847 -27.42 -7.58 20.78
C GLU A 847 -27.60 -6.83 19.46
N LEU A 848 -28.67 -6.06 19.33
CA LEU A 848 -28.92 -5.23 18.16
C LEU A 848 -27.90 -4.09 18.09
N SER A 849 -27.30 -3.87 16.94
CA SER A 849 -26.30 -2.85 16.66
C SER A 849 -26.50 -2.29 15.25
N GLN A 850 -25.77 -1.23 14.90
CA GLN A 850 -25.83 -0.64 13.56
C GLN A 850 -24.43 -0.22 13.12
N ILE A 851 -24.16 -0.34 11.82
CA ILE A 851 -22.93 0.14 11.18
C ILE A 851 -23.28 0.87 9.88
N GLN A 852 -22.87 2.13 9.73
CA GLN A 852 -23.12 2.93 8.51
C GLN A 852 -24.60 2.90 8.02
N GLY A 853 -25.55 2.82 8.94
CA GLY A 853 -26.98 2.72 8.62
C GLY A 853 -27.54 1.30 8.47
N GLU A 854 -26.71 0.26 8.37
CA GLU A 854 -27.11 -1.16 8.26
C GLU A 854 -27.22 -1.81 9.66
N LEU A 855 -28.38 -2.42 9.93
CA LEU A 855 -28.63 -3.12 11.19
C LEU A 855 -27.87 -4.45 11.27
N ARG A 856 -27.33 -4.73 12.45
CA ARG A 856 -26.47 -5.88 12.73
C ARG A 856 -26.83 -6.50 14.08
N LEU A 857 -26.93 -7.82 14.14
CA LEU A 857 -27.09 -8.58 15.37
C LEU A 857 -25.74 -9.16 15.83
N LYS A 858 -25.23 -8.70 16.98
CA LYS A 858 -23.96 -9.16 17.56
C LYS A 858 -24.18 -10.39 18.44
N THR A 859 -23.52 -11.50 18.11
CA THR A 859 -23.50 -12.72 18.92
C THR A 859 -22.17 -12.85 19.67
N LYS A 860 -22.20 -13.49 20.84
CA LYS A 860 -21.03 -13.69 21.69
C LYS A 860 -20.23 -14.92 21.25
N ASP A 861 -20.92 -16.01 20.95
CA ASP A 861 -20.34 -17.27 20.51
C ASP A 861 -21.36 -18.10 19.70
N LYS A 862 -20.94 -19.26 19.19
CA LYS A 862 -21.83 -20.08 18.34
C LYS A 862 -23.07 -20.62 19.06
N ALA A 863 -23.08 -20.67 20.40
CA ALA A 863 -24.24 -21.18 21.15
C ALA A 863 -25.45 -20.24 21.08
N ASP A 864 -25.21 -18.97 20.78
CA ASP A 864 -26.24 -17.97 20.50
C ASP A 864 -26.99 -18.23 19.18
N ILE A 865 -26.49 -19.13 18.33
CA ILE A 865 -27.03 -19.44 17.00
C ILE A 865 -27.49 -20.91 17.00
N LYS A 866 -28.79 -21.10 17.01
CA LYS A 866 -29.41 -22.42 16.99
C LYS A 866 -30.00 -22.72 15.63
N ILE A 867 -29.48 -23.75 14.95
CA ILE A 867 -30.11 -24.30 13.76
C ILE A 867 -31.39 -25.03 14.19
N VAL A 868 -32.53 -24.52 13.74
CA VAL A 868 -33.86 -25.06 14.06
C VAL A 868 -34.19 -26.18 13.08
N GLU A 869 -34.01 -25.93 11.79
CA GLU A 869 -34.26 -26.88 10.70
C GLU A 869 -33.52 -26.42 9.44
N HIS A 870 -33.38 -27.31 8.45
CA HIS A 870 -32.86 -26.95 7.14
C HIS A 870 -34.01 -26.83 6.14
N LYS A 871 -34.08 -25.69 5.44
CA LYS A 871 -35.08 -25.39 4.40
C LYS A 871 -34.38 -25.24 3.05
N PRO A 872 -35.15 -25.33 1.94
CA PRO A 872 -34.64 -24.86 0.65
C PRO A 872 -34.13 -23.40 0.75
N PRO A 873 -33.16 -23.00 -0.09
CA PRO A 873 -32.65 -21.63 -0.12
C PRO A 873 -33.80 -20.60 -0.18
N PRO A 874 -33.70 -19.48 0.57
CA PRO A 874 -34.76 -18.49 0.59
C PRO A 874 -34.94 -17.85 -0.79
N PRO A 875 -36.18 -17.63 -1.26
CA PRO A 875 -36.43 -16.96 -2.53
C PRO A 875 -36.00 -15.49 -2.43
N ALA A 876 -35.46 -14.96 -3.51
CA ALA A 876 -35.13 -13.54 -3.62
C ALA A 876 -36.37 -12.74 -4.04
N LEU A 877 -36.51 -11.52 -3.54
CA LEU A 877 -37.58 -10.60 -3.96
C LEU A 877 -37.16 -9.86 -5.23
N ALA A 878 -37.90 -10.05 -6.32
CA ALA A 878 -37.67 -9.31 -7.55
C ALA A 878 -38.17 -7.86 -7.41
N LEU A 879 -37.29 -6.88 -7.63
CA LEU A 879 -37.59 -5.45 -7.57
C LEU A 879 -37.08 -4.75 -8.84
N SER A 880 -37.74 -3.67 -9.25
CA SER A 880 -37.16 -2.69 -10.17
C SER A 880 -36.18 -1.78 -9.42
N CYS A 881 -35.20 -1.20 -10.11
CA CYS A 881 -34.15 -0.40 -9.49
C CYS A 881 -34.71 0.80 -8.71
N ASP A 882 -35.77 1.44 -9.22
CA ASP A 882 -36.46 2.57 -8.59
C ASP A 882 -37.23 2.20 -7.31
N GLN A 883 -37.49 0.89 -7.11
CA GLN A 883 -38.11 0.35 -5.90
C GLN A 883 -37.10 0.02 -4.82
N VAL A 884 -35.80 0.02 -5.12
CA VAL A 884 -34.75 -0.30 -4.16
C VAL A 884 -34.49 0.90 -3.26
N ASN A 885 -34.78 0.74 -1.96
CA ASN A 885 -34.64 1.80 -0.97
C ASN A 885 -34.06 1.25 0.35
N GLU A 886 -33.84 2.15 1.32
CA GLU A 886 -33.16 1.83 2.58
C GLU A 886 -33.93 0.83 3.47
N ASP A 887 -35.26 0.75 3.33
CA ASP A 887 -36.08 -0.16 4.12
C ASP A 887 -35.79 -1.63 3.77
N GLY A 888 -35.29 -1.90 2.55
CA GLY A 888 -34.88 -3.22 2.08
C GLY A 888 -33.47 -3.67 2.50
N VAL A 889 -32.67 -2.84 3.19
CA VAL A 889 -31.27 -3.18 3.53
C VAL A 889 -31.19 -4.48 4.33
N GLY A 890 -30.33 -5.42 3.95
CA GLY A 890 -30.19 -6.75 4.53
C GLY A 890 -31.06 -7.82 3.85
N GLN A 891 -31.99 -7.44 2.98
CA GLN A 891 -32.86 -8.37 2.25
C GLN A 891 -32.14 -9.00 1.05
N LEU A 892 -32.51 -10.24 0.72
CA LEU A 892 -32.11 -10.90 -0.51
C LEU A 892 -33.06 -10.48 -1.64
N ILE A 893 -32.55 -9.70 -2.59
CA ILE A 893 -33.33 -9.20 -3.72
C ILE A 893 -32.70 -9.62 -5.05
N THR A 894 -33.52 -9.61 -6.09
CA THR A 894 -33.12 -9.80 -7.47
C THR A 894 -33.52 -8.58 -8.26
N VAL A 895 -32.58 -8.01 -9.00
CA VAL A 895 -32.80 -6.89 -9.93
C VAL A 895 -32.42 -7.34 -11.33
N SER A 896 -33.16 -6.87 -12.33
CA SER A 896 -32.89 -7.17 -13.73
C SER A 896 -32.73 -5.88 -14.50
N GLY A 897 -31.63 -5.74 -15.22
CA GLY A 897 -31.33 -4.53 -15.97
C GLY A 897 -30.16 -4.73 -16.92
N GLU A 898 -29.83 -3.69 -17.65
CA GLU A 898 -28.61 -3.59 -18.43
C GLU A 898 -27.44 -3.21 -17.51
N ILE A 899 -26.31 -3.89 -17.67
CA ILE A 899 -25.07 -3.48 -17.01
C ILE A 899 -24.57 -2.22 -17.70
N THR A 900 -24.49 -1.10 -17.01
CA THR A 900 -24.18 0.23 -17.58
C THR A 900 -22.74 0.66 -17.34
N ASP A 901 -22.19 0.37 -16.17
CA ASP A 901 -20.79 0.61 -15.81
C ASP A 901 -20.22 -0.61 -15.07
N ARG A 902 -18.97 -0.98 -15.36
CA ARG A 902 -18.31 -2.17 -14.81
C ARG A 902 -16.85 -1.86 -14.48
N LYS A 903 -16.46 -2.04 -13.22
CA LYS A 903 -15.08 -1.95 -12.69
C LYS A 903 -14.68 -3.28 -12.04
N SER A 904 -13.41 -3.49 -11.67
CA SER A 904 -12.92 -4.80 -11.18
C SER A 904 -13.83 -5.51 -10.16
N SER A 905 -14.37 -4.80 -9.17
CA SER A 905 -15.25 -5.38 -8.13
C SER A 905 -16.63 -4.75 -8.04
N THR A 906 -16.96 -3.75 -8.87
CA THR A 906 -18.29 -3.10 -8.89
C THR A 906 -18.90 -3.11 -10.28
N LEU A 907 -20.22 -3.10 -10.38
CA LEU A 907 -20.93 -2.76 -11.61
C LEU A 907 -22.23 -2.03 -11.29
N TYR A 908 -22.78 -1.28 -12.22
CA TYR A 908 -24.11 -0.72 -12.08
C TYR A 908 -25.08 -1.48 -12.98
N LEU A 909 -26.31 -1.65 -12.48
CA LEU A 909 -27.40 -2.30 -13.19
C LEU A 909 -28.56 -1.31 -13.32
N ASP A 910 -28.94 -0.99 -14.55
CA ASP A 910 -29.98 -0.02 -14.90
C ASP A 910 -31.16 -0.75 -15.57
N ASP A 911 -32.36 -0.57 -15.05
CA ASP A 911 -33.57 -1.18 -15.61
C ASP A 911 -34.38 -0.24 -16.53
N GLY A 912 -33.87 0.97 -16.76
CA GLY A 912 -34.49 2.05 -17.51
C GLY A 912 -35.27 3.06 -16.66
N ASN A 913 -35.53 2.76 -15.38
CA ASN A 913 -36.18 3.69 -14.44
C ASN A 913 -35.19 4.24 -13.40
N ASP A 914 -34.26 3.42 -12.91
CA ASP A 914 -33.20 3.84 -11.99
C ASP A 914 -32.00 2.86 -12.06
N GLU A 915 -30.92 3.17 -11.34
CA GLU A 915 -29.68 2.41 -11.37
C GLU A 915 -29.22 1.97 -9.97
N ILE A 916 -28.72 0.74 -9.84
CA ILE A 916 -28.18 0.22 -8.57
C ILE A 916 -26.73 -0.28 -8.69
N LEU A 917 -25.91 0.10 -7.72
CA LEU A 917 -24.54 -0.40 -7.57
C LEU A 917 -24.54 -1.87 -7.09
N ILE A 918 -23.89 -2.74 -7.84
CA ILE A 918 -23.57 -4.12 -7.48
C ILE A 918 -22.10 -4.19 -7.07
N TYR A 919 -21.78 -4.78 -5.92
CA TYR A 919 -20.42 -4.96 -5.43
C TYR A 919 -20.10 -6.44 -5.16
N ILE A 920 -19.11 -6.95 -5.89
CA ILE A 920 -18.71 -8.35 -5.90
C ILE A 920 -17.48 -8.51 -5.00
N LYS A 921 -17.64 -9.23 -3.89
CA LYS A 921 -16.56 -9.55 -2.94
C LYS A 921 -15.67 -10.68 -3.49
N SER A 922 -14.36 -10.58 -3.31
CA SER A 922 -13.37 -11.57 -3.78
C SER A 922 -13.64 -12.99 -3.28
N ASN A 923 -14.18 -13.14 -2.07
CA ASN A 923 -14.41 -14.44 -1.44
C ASN A 923 -15.71 -15.15 -1.92
N THR A 924 -16.48 -14.54 -2.82
CA THR A 924 -17.73 -15.12 -3.36
C THR A 924 -17.47 -16.17 -4.46
N GLY A 925 -16.25 -16.23 -4.99
CA GLY A 925 -15.90 -17.11 -6.11
C GLY A 925 -16.60 -16.76 -7.42
N ILE A 926 -17.19 -15.56 -7.54
CA ILE A 926 -17.85 -15.09 -8.75
C ILE A 926 -16.78 -14.74 -9.80
N ASP A 927 -16.86 -15.38 -10.95
CA ASP A 927 -16.10 -15.01 -12.13
C ASP A 927 -16.73 -13.79 -12.79
N THR A 928 -16.05 -12.67 -12.61
CA THR A 928 -16.52 -11.38 -13.12
C THR A 928 -16.08 -11.08 -14.55
N LYS A 929 -15.27 -11.95 -15.17
CA LYS A 929 -14.73 -11.77 -16.52
C LYS A 929 -15.82 -11.78 -17.60
N ASN A 930 -16.94 -12.45 -17.33
CA ASN A 930 -18.04 -12.61 -18.28
C ASN A 930 -19.14 -11.55 -18.14
N LEU A 931 -18.99 -10.60 -17.21
CA LEU A 931 -19.96 -9.52 -16.96
C LEU A 931 -19.45 -8.25 -17.64
N ALA A 932 -20.09 -7.87 -18.75
CA ALA A 932 -19.73 -6.71 -19.54
C ALA A 932 -20.87 -5.71 -19.59
N ALA A 933 -20.51 -4.42 -19.74
CA ALA A 933 -21.50 -3.38 -19.98
C ALA A 933 -22.25 -3.64 -21.31
N GLY A 934 -23.54 -3.32 -21.35
CA GLY A 934 -24.45 -3.61 -22.46
C GLY A 934 -25.13 -4.98 -22.40
N GLN A 935 -24.77 -5.83 -21.43
CA GLN A 935 -25.47 -7.09 -21.21
C GLN A 935 -26.65 -6.88 -20.27
N THR A 936 -27.80 -7.46 -20.61
CA THR A 936 -28.88 -7.63 -19.64
C THR A 936 -28.56 -8.78 -18.69
N ALA A 937 -28.64 -8.50 -17.41
CA ALA A 937 -28.36 -9.43 -16.34
C ALA A 937 -29.48 -9.40 -15.30
N GLU A 938 -29.83 -10.58 -14.81
CA GLU A 938 -30.60 -10.76 -13.59
C GLU A 938 -29.60 -11.07 -12.47
N ILE A 939 -29.48 -10.17 -11.49
CA ILE A 939 -28.50 -10.25 -10.40
C ILE A 939 -29.23 -10.35 -9.07
N THR A 940 -28.92 -11.41 -8.34
CA THR A 940 -29.42 -11.66 -6.99
C THR A 940 -28.35 -11.32 -5.95
N GLY A 941 -28.73 -10.70 -4.83
CA GLY A 941 -27.77 -10.41 -3.77
C GLY A 941 -28.38 -9.80 -2.52
N ILE A 942 -27.54 -9.58 -1.50
CA ILE A 942 -27.95 -8.90 -0.28
C ILE A 942 -27.86 -7.39 -0.48
N LEU A 943 -28.96 -6.68 -0.29
CA LEU A 943 -28.97 -5.21 -0.29
C LEU A 943 -28.20 -4.71 0.95
N SER A 944 -27.24 -3.81 0.79
CA SER A 944 -26.38 -3.29 1.85
C SER A 944 -26.24 -1.78 1.72
N LYS A 945 -25.96 -1.08 2.82
CA LYS A 945 -25.81 0.37 2.86
C LYS A 945 -24.39 0.78 3.23
N THR A 946 -23.91 1.86 2.61
CA THR A 946 -22.64 2.52 2.91
C THR A 946 -22.87 4.02 3.05
N ALA A 947 -21.85 4.77 3.51
CA ALA A 947 -21.91 6.23 3.53
C ALA A 947 -22.15 6.85 2.13
N SER A 948 -21.81 6.14 1.05
CA SER A 948 -22.00 6.55 -0.35
C SER A 948 -23.31 6.09 -0.98
N GLY A 949 -24.19 5.38 -0.25
CA GLY A 949 -25.48 4.91 -0.77
C GLY A 949 -25.68 3.38 -0.71
N LEU A 950 -26.76 2.92 -1.35
CA LEU A 950 -27.16 1.52 -1.42
C LEU A 950 -26.35 0.73 -2.44
N ARG A 951 -26.14 -0.56 -2.15
CA ARG A 951 -25.49 -1.50 -3.07
C ARG A 951 -26.02 -2.92 -2.89
N LEU A 952 -25.91 -3.75 -3.92
CA LEU A 952 -26.22 -5.16 -3.86
C LEU A 952 -24.96 -6.02 -3.76
N LEU A 953 -25.00 -7.07 -2.93
CA LEU A 953 -23.88 -7.98 -2.69
C LEU A 953 -24.23 -9.41 -3.17
N PRO A 954 -23.86 -9.79 -4.40
CA PRO A 954 -23.99 -11.17 -4.88
C PRO A 954 -23.15 -12.13 -4.04
N ARG A 955 -23.62 -13.37 -3.86
CA ARG A 955 -23.07 -14.31 -2.89
C ARG A 955 -22.27 -15.43 -3.54
N SER A 956 -22.64 -15.80 -4.77
CA SER A 956 -21.98 -16.85 -5.54
C SER A 956 -22.22 -16.69 -7.04
N GLN A 957 -21.50 -17.45 -7.88
CA GLN A 957 -21.69 -17.42 -9.34
C GLN A 957 -23.15 -17.69 -9.76
N ALA A 958 -23.90 -18.48 -8.99
CA ALA A 958 -25.29 -18.82 -9.29
C ALA A 958 -26.25 -17.62 -9.13
N ASP A 959 -25.82 -16.55 -8.46
CA ASP A 959 -26.61 -15.34 -8.27
C ASP A 959 -26.59 -14.41 -9.49
N ILE A 960 -25.82 -14.73 -10.53
CA ILE A 960 -25.71 -13.89 -11.73
C ILE A 960 -26.15 -14.67 -12.96
N ARG A 961 -27.18 -14.16 -13.65
CA ARG A 961 -27.74 -14.75 -14.86
C ARG A 961 -27.76 -13.73 -15.98
N LEU A 962 -26.94 -13.96 -17.00
CA LEU A 962 -26.98 -13.16 -18.23
C LEU A 962 -28.16 -13.61 -19.10
N THR A 963 -29.01 -12.68 -19.49
CA THR A 963 -30.15 -12.93 -20.39
C THR A 963 -29.77 -12.46 -21.79
N ASN A 964 -29.07 -13.31 -22.54
CA ASN A 964 -28.80 -13.03 -23.96
C ASN A 964 -30.10 -13.21 -24.78
N PHE A 965 -30.68 -12.11 -25.27
CA PHE A 965 -31.58 -12.19 -26.43
C PHE A 965 -30.79 -12.02 -27.73
N SER A 966 -30.87 -13.04 -28.58
CA SER A 966 -30.39 -13.02 -29.95
C SER A 966 -31.11 -11.97 -30.80
N HIS A 967 -30.34 -11.34 -31.67
CA HIS A 967 -30.77 -10.43 -32.74
C HIS A 967 -32.05 -10.90 -33.48
N GLY A 968 -33.01 -9.98 -33.65
CA GLY A 968 -33.95 -10.01 -34.76
C GLY A 968 -35.43 -10.01 -34.40
N LEU A 969 -36.03 -8.82 -34.36
CA LEU A 969 -37.28 -8.40 -35.02
C LEU A 969 -37.84 -7.18 -34.28
N ARG A 970 -37.99 -6.04 -34.99
CA ARG A 970 -38.90 -4.97 -34.55
C ARG A 970 -40.32 -5.54 -34.48
N PRO A 971 -41.05 -5.27 -33.39
CA PRO A 971 -42.36 -4.62 -33.53
C PRO A 971 -42.47 -3.51 -32.46
N GLN A 972 -42.61 -2.24 -32.80
CA GLN A 972 -43.75 -1.56 -33.40
C GLN A 972 -44.20 -0.52 -32.37
N VAL A 973 -44.05 0.74 -32.77
CA VAL A 973 -44.58 1.93 -32.10
C VAL A 973 -46.07 1.74 -31.77
N LEU A 974 -46.47 2.17 -30.56
CA LEU A 974 -47.83 2.56 -30.15
C LEU A 974 -47.67 3.42 -28.87
N GLY A 975 -47.73 4.75 -28.88
CA GLY A 975 -48.07 5.66 -29.96
C GLY A 975 -47.68 7.13 -29.67
N GLU A 976 -47.66 7.88 -30.77
CA GLU A 976 -47.92 9.32 -30.96
C GLU A 976 -48.93 9.92 -29.96
N VAL A 977 -49.00 11.23 -29.61
CA VAL A 977 -48.43 12.55 -29.99
C VAL A 977 -48.94 13.53 -28.90
N ALA A 978 -48.23 14.58 -28.48
CA ALA A 978 -48.35 15.98 -28.98
C ALA A 978 -47.32 16.84 -28.22
N GLU A 979 -46.38 17.51 -28.89
CA GLU A 979 -46.50 18.81 -29.60
C GLU A 979 -46.69 20.00 -28.64
N GLY A 980 -45.62 20.81 -28.50
CA GLY A 980 -45.65 22.17 -27.93
C GLY A 980 -45.07 22.32 -26.51
N ASP A 981 -43.80 22.70 -26.40
CA ASP A 981 -43.41 24.08 -26.03
C ASP A 981 -41.91 24.22 -25.73
N GLU A 982 -41.33 25.25 -26.35
CA GLU A 982 -39.95 25.67 -26.19
C GLU A 982 -39.72 26.53 -24.92
N TRP A 983 -38.46 26.47 -24.51
CA TRP A 983 -37.66 27.05 -23.44
C TRP A 983 -37.89 28.52 -23.04
N ALA A 984 -37.70 28.83 -21.74
CA ALA A 984 -37.07 30.07 -21.28
C ALA A 984 -36.53 30.00 -19.83
N VAL A 985 -35.31 30.51 -19.64
CA VAL A 985 -34.53 30.66 -18.40
C VAL A 985 -34.66 32.10 -17.85
N ALA A 986 -34.69 32.29 -16.52
CA ALA A 986 -34.19 33.49 -15.78
C ALA A 986 -34.13 33.17 -14.26
N GLU A 987 -32.99 33.13 -13.55
CA GLU A 987 -32.08 34.19 -13.05
C GLU A 987 -32.31 34.58 -11.55
N ARG A 988 -31.33 34.17 -10.70
CA ARG A 988 -30.77 34.78 -9.46
C ARG A 988 -31.61 35.16 -8.24
N ASP A 989 -31.15 34.72 -7.05
CA ASP A 989 -30.66 35.67 -6.02
C ASP A 989 -29.63 35.09 -5.03
N LYS A 990 -28.48 35.78 -4.89
CA LYS A 990 -27.41 35.60 -3.88
C LYS A 990 -27.57 36.69 -2.82
N LYS A 991 -27.80 36.33 -1.56
CA LYS A 991 -27.56 37.20 -0.39
C LYS A 991 -27.53 36.34 0.87
N MET A 992 -26.35 36.14 1.49
CA MET A 992 -26.19 36.16 2.96
C MET A 992 -24.76 35.88 3.51
N GLU A 993 -23.74 35.48 2.72
CA GLU A 993 -22.38 35.25 3.30
C GLU A 993 -21.36 36.38 3.05
N LEU A 994 -21.76 37.47 2.37
CA LEU A 994 -20.96 38.70 2.21
C LEU A 994 -20.76 39.49 3.54
N PHE A 995 -21.33 39.01 4.66
CA PHE A 995 -21.36 39.74 5.94
C PHE A 995 -20.28 39.32 6.96
N LYS A 996 -19.51 38.24 6.74
CA LYS A 996 -18.47 37.79 7.70
C LYS A 996 -17.08 38.40 7.47
N TYR A 997 -16.68 38.72 6.23
CA TYR A 997 -15.32 39.25 5.96
C TYR A 997 -15.13 40.75 6.25
N LEU A 998 -16.22 41.51 6.40
CA LEU A 998 -16.14 42.93 6.79
C LEU A 998 -15.70 43.14 8.26
N LEU A 999 -15.73 42.08 9.07
CA LEU A 999 -15.36 42.12 10.50
C LEU A 999 -13.86 41.88 10.78
N ILE A 1000 -13.13 41.20 9.89
CA ILE A 1000 -11.70 40.89 10.10
C ILE A 1000 -10.81 42.06 9.63
N ALA A 1001 -11.25 42.80 8.61
CA ALA A 1001 -10.56 44.00 8.13
C ALA A 1001 -10.61 45.18 9.13
N ALA A 1002 -11.56 45.20 10.07
CA ALA A 1002 -11.70 46.27 11.06
C ALA A 1002 -10.79 46.10 12.29
N GLY A 1003 -10.39 44.86 12.65
CA GLY A 1003 -9.58 44.58 13.84
C GLY A 1003 -8.08 44.88 13.66
N GLY A 1004 -7.53 44.60 12.48
CA GLY A 1004 -6.09 44.78 12.20
C GLY A 1004 -5.66 46.25 12.11
N GLY A 1005 -6.52 47.12 11.58
CA GLY A 1005 -6.21 48.56 11.41
C GLY A 1005 -6.07 49.33 12.73
N ILE A 1006 -6.81 48.92 13.77
CA ILE A 1006 -6.81 49.60 15.07
C ILE A 1006 -5.53 49.27 15.87
N MET A 1007 -4.99 48.05 15.73
CA MET A 1007 -3.75 47.64 16.40
C MET A 1007 -2.52 48.34 15.81
N VAL A 1008 -2.48 48.54 14.48
CA VAL A 1008 -1.37 49.24 13.81
C VAL A 1008 -1.35 50.73 14.16
N LEU A 1009 -2.51 51.38 14.30
CA LEU A 1009 -2.58 52.78 14.72
C LEU A 1009 -2.16 52.99 16.19
N ALA A 1010 -2.48 52.07 17.09
CA ALA A 1010 -2.06 52.12 18.49
C ALA A 1010 -0.54 51.99 18.66
N ILE A 1011 0.10 51.13 17.87
CA ILE A 1011 1.56 50.91 17.88
C ILE A 1011 2.32 52.12 17.30
N LEU A 1012 1.78 52.77 16.27
CA LEU A 1012 2.38 53.97 15.68
C LEU A 1012 2.25 55.21 16.60
N LEU A 1013 1.11 55.37 17.29
CA LEU A 1013 0.91 56.45 18.27
C LEU A 1013 1.76 56.26 19.54
N PHE A 1014 2.06 55.02 19.95
CA PHE A 1014 2.95 54.73 21.08
C PHE A 1014 4.43 55.00 20.74
N ARG A 1015 4.85 54.79 19.48
CA ARG A 1015 6.23 55.09 19.01
C ARG A 1015 6.48 56.59 18.79
N ALA A 1016 5.45 57.38 18.46
CA ALA A 1016 5.59 58.84 18.27
C ALA A 1016 5.71 59.64 19.58
N ARG A 1017 5.32 59.08 20.74
CA ARG A 1017 5.36 59.77 22.05
C ARG A 1017 6.68 59.63 22.82
N LYS A 1018 7.68 58.91 22.28
CA LYS A 1018 8.98 58.64 22.95
C LYS A 1018 10.20 59.30 22.29
N LYS A 1019 10.00 60.19 21.32
CA LYS A 1019 11.03 61.09 20.75
C LYS A 1019 10.56 62.55 20.75
N GLY A 1020 10.09 62.99 21.92
CA GLY A 1020 10.23 64.37 22.39
C GLY A 1020 11.32 64.37 23.45
#